data_AF-A0A7S6S4A6-F1
#
_entry.id   AF-A0A7S6S4A6-F1
#
_cell.length_a   1.000
_cell.length_b   1.000
_cell.length_c   1.000
_cell.angle_alpha   90.00
_cell.angle_beta   90.00
_cell.angle_gamma   90.00
#
_symmetry.space_group_name_H-M   'P 1'
#
loop_
_entity.id
_entity.type
_entity.pdbx_description
1 polymer ?
#
loop_
_entity_poly.entity_id
_entity_poly.type
_entity_poly.pdbx_seq_one_letter_code
_entity_poly.pdbx_strand_id
1 'polypeptide(L)'
;MTRPIPQPATDPAMLAALHQTGRTWRGVAARRVNGKIRVVETRDFAPDRQPHIEEWLSGHRVSRTICVLPASSVVCRTTALPSAAPEQLLPALRLQAETYLLGTAPPHRQAMAVLHASAGETSRAGLILAWPEKARKPELALTRPVTYAPDVACLAALVNGTRTNDPTLWVDRTDGSVALALSHPQGAVFRAASESADNDGEWRSGVSRLLAETALSVGHSDDFTEALVHGTSSWLSKVNGEGGMLFLPSMVAQAAAARVEGAPVDPSWWSRYGIATGALLATLDQLEPLTALRDDLPVATPSAVERLAAVLSSRRLATAAAVLALLVLGFGPLAFNAIRVGVLHMKAGDLDALTASLEERESKLRMYDELSRATWPMAKLIGDIANCAPIGIAFTSISLDEDGKDIQIQGEADTGSLVNDMADRLIASRVFTDVTPSYNDREQGSTKFKFTISAKVRSPYLAAKFEPEEDFGVNPLGRRIHGERWVWKPRYTPPQPPAQPENATASTGAASAPGGGTQGGAAPGGTSVAAAGGAGTSGGASRPAGTTPPAGNGTGSGDAASESGNGNRGDFGRTGPRTRTAPNIPTAAQSGSGGPRVEVPPLLTPEEIAQLSHADAQKAMLRLISVKDSPQLSEDERKTLNEQYQAVLKRMREAAPVRD
;
A
#
# COMPACT_ATOMS: atom_id res chain seq x y z
N MET A 1 21.29 8.53 11.32
CA MET A 1 20.02 8.11 10.71
C MET A 1 19.21 9.35 10.37
N THR A 2 19.32 9.87 9.16
CA THR A 2 18.54 11.01 8.67
C THR A 2 17.20 10.47 8.18
N ARG A 3 16.10 10.85 8.83
CA ARG A 3 14.74 10.54 8.36
C ARG A 3 14.59 11.06 6.92
N PRO A 4 14.09 10.27 5.96
CA PRO A 4 13.71 10.81 4.66
C PRO A 4 12.59 11.81 4.88
N ILE A 5 12.85 13.06 4.49
CA ILE A 5 11.84 14.11 4.43
C ILE A 5 10.75 13.63 3.45
N PRO A 6 9.46 13.66 3.82
CA PRO A 6 8.39 13.29 2.90
C PRO A 6 8.47 14.20 1.68
N GLN A 7 8.75 13.62 0.51
CA GLN A 7 8.71 14.36 -0.74
C GLN A 7 7.29 14.92 -0.92
N PRO A 8 7.13 16.22 -1.22
CA PRO A 8 5.82 16.79 -1.50
C PRO A 8 5.19 16.01 -2.66
N ALA A 9 3.91 15.67 -2.54
CA ALA A 9 3.21 14.89 -3.55
C ALA A 9 3.31 15.62 -4.91
N THR A 10 4.08 15.08 -5.86
CA THR A 10 4.33 15.65 -7.18
C THR A 10 3.21 15.32 -8.16
N ASP A 11 2.97 16.19 -9.13
CA ASP A 11 2.07 15.94 -10.26
C ASP A 11 2.89 15.36 -11.43
N PRO A 12 2.66 14.11 -11.85
CA PRO A 12 3.43 13.47 -12.92
C PRO A 12 3.30 14.17 -14.27
N ALA A 13 2.25 14.98 -14.47
CA ALA A 13 2.07 15.76 -15.70
C ALA A 13 2.81 17.10 -15.67
N MET A 14 3.28 17.57 -14.51
CA MET A 14 3.97 18.86 -14.36
C MET A 14 5.48 18.72 -14.58
N LEU A 15 5.98 19.46 -15.54
CA LEU A 15 7.38 19.54 -15.95
C LEU A 15 7.88 20.98 -15.79
N ALA A 16 9.17 21.16 -15.53
CA ALA A 16 9.80 22.47 -15.59
C ALA A 16 11.13 22.39 -16.34
N ALA A 17 11.40 23.41 -17.15
CA ALA A 17 12.69 23.62 -17.80
C ALA A 17 13.35 24.87 -17.23
N LEU A 18 14.66 24.79 -16.97
CA LEU A 18 15.49 25.86 -16.46
C LEU A 18 16.66 26.06 -17.43
N HIS A 19 16.83 27.28 -17.90
CA HIS A 19 17.90 27.66 -18.81
C HIS A 19 18.71 28.79 -18.21
N GLN A 20 20.02 28.58 -18.05
CA GLN A 20 20.93 29.62 -17.60
C GLN A 20 21.32 30.49 -18.79
N THR A 21 21.09 31.80 -18.67
CA THR A 21 21.47 32.78 -19.69
C THR A 21 22.22 33.92 -19.01
N GLY A 22 23.54 33.96 -19.21
CA GLY A 22 24.44 34.78 -18.41
C GLY A 22 24.32 34.48 -16.92
N ARG A 23 23.93 35.50 -16.16
CA ARG A 23 23.73 35.38 -14.70
C ARG A 23 22.28 35.07 -14.33
N THR A 24 21.36 35.07 -15.28
CA THR A 24 19.93 34.87 -15.00
C THR A 24 19.50 33.46 -15.35
N TRP A 25 18.53 32.94 -14.61
CA TRP A 25 17.86 31.68 -14.92
C TRP A 25 16.49 31.95 -15.49
N ARG A 26 16.19 31.37 -16.65
CA ARG A 26 14.87 31.44 -17.29
C ARG A 26 14.15 30.12 -17.04
N GLY A 27 13.05 30.17 -16.30
CA GLY A 27 12.23 29.01 -15.96
C GLY A 27 10.91 29.01 -16.71
N VAL A 28 10.52 27.83 -17.19
CA VAL A 28 9.21 27.57 -17.79
C VAL A 28 8.61 26.36 -17.11
N ALA A 29 7.46 26.54 -16.44
CA ALA A 29 6.67 25.45 -15.88
C ALA A 29 5.53 25.14 -16.84
N ALA A 30 5.34 23.86 -17.13
CA ALA A 30 4.31 23.43 -18.05
C ALA A 30 3.71 22.08 -17.67
N ARG A 31 2.47 21.86 -18.10
CA ARG A 31 1.74 20.61 -17.92
C ARG A 31 1.66 19.87 -19.24
N ARG A 32 1.91 18.57 -19.22
CA ARG A 32 1.65 17.68 -20.36
C ARG A 32 0.15 17.42 -20.49
N VAL A 33 -0.44 17.73 -21.64
CA VAL A 33 -1.87 17.56 -21.93
C VAL A 33 -2.02 16.97 -23.33
N ASN A 34 -2.57 15.76 -23.47
CA ASN A 34 -2.90 15.13 -24.76
C ASN A 34 -1.76 15.16 -25.81
N GLY A 35 -0.52 14.89 -25.40
CA GLY A 35 0.65 14.92 -26.29
C GLY A 35 1.15 16.33 -26.65
N LYS A 36 0.58 17.38 -26.05
CA LYS A 36 1.05 18.77 -26.11
C LYS A 36 1.60 19.25 -24.77
N ILE A 37 2.28 20.39 -24.80
CA ILE A 37 2.72 21.10 -23.60
C ILE A 37 1.82 22.31 -23.40
N ARG A 38 1.27 22.49 -22.19
CA ARG A 38 0.56 23.71 -21.79
C ARG A 38 1.43 24.50 -20.82
N VAL A 39 1.89 25.69 -21.24
CA VAL A 39 2.67 26.58 -20.37
C VAL A 39 1.77 27.11 -19.26
N VAL A 40 2.21 26.96 -18.02
CA VAL A 40 1.50 27.42 -16.82
C VAL A 40 2.09 28.74 -16.35
N GLU A 41 3.41 28.82 -16.25
CA GLU A 41 4.11 30.03 -15.82
C GLU A 41 5.50 30.11 -16.48
N THR A 42 5.91 31.33 -16.84
CA THR A 42 7.28 31.66 -17.22
C THR A 42 7.85 32.68 -16.24
N ARG A 43 9.07 32.47 -15.77
CA ARG A 43 9.69 33.34 -14.76
C ARG A 43 11.19 33.44 -14.95
N ASP A 44 11.73 34.63 -14.77
CA ASP A 44 13.17 34.85 -14.65
C ASP A 44 13.59 34.88 -13.17
N PHE A 45 14.73 34.27 -12.88
CA PHE A 45 15.35 34.25 -11.57
C PHE A 45 16.73 34.89 -11.64
N ALA A 46 17.02 35.71 -10.64
CA ALA A 46 18.32 36.30 -10.41
C ALA A 46 19.33 35.22 -9.93
N PRO A 47 20.65 35.39 -10.19
CA PRO A 47 21.71 34.40 -9.92
C PRO A 47 21.77 33.93 -8.46
N ASP A 48 21.43 34.82 -7.53
CA ASP A 48 21.53 34.72 -6.09
C ASP A 48 20.30 34.07 -5.41
N ARG A 49 19.26 33.74 -6.20
CA ARG A 49 17.96 33.27 -5.67
C ARG A 49 17.65 31.80 -5.98
N GLN A 50 18.64 30.91 -5.92
CA GLN A 50 18.42 29.46 -5.98
C GLN A 50 17.29 28.94 -5.05
N PRO A 51 17.14 29.39 -3.78
CA PRO A 51 16.03 28.94 -2.94
C PRO A 51 14.65 29.30 -3.51
N HIS A 52 14.53 30.39 -4.28
CA HIS A 52 13.28 30.76 -4.96
C HIS A 52 12.94 29.84 -6.13
N ILE A 53 13.95 29.23 -6.78
CA ILE A 53 13.73 28.23 -7.83
C ILE A 53 13.13 26.97 -7.20
N GLU A 54 13.68 26.49 -6.08
CA GLU A 54 13.17 25.31 -5.37
C GLU A 54 11.75 25.56 -4.82
N GLU A 55 11.47 26.75 -4.27
CA GLU A 55 10.14 27.16 -3.83
C GLU A 55 9.15 27.19 -5.01
N TRP A 56 9.53 27.78 -6.14
CA TRP A 56 8.70 27.85 -7.34
C TRP A 56 8.38 26.46 -7.91
N LEU A 57 9.39 25.57 -7.97
CA LEU A 57 9.22 24.19 -8.42
C LEU A 57 8.34 23.36 -7.45
N SER A 58 8.41 23.66 -6.14
CA SER A 58 7.58 23.02 -5.11
C SER A 58 6.13 23.50 -5.16
N GLY A 59 5.92 24.81 -5.34
CA GLY A 59 4.59 25.40 -5.48
C GLY A 59 3.80 24.83 -6.67
N HIS A 60 4.50 24.53 -7.76
CA HIS A 60 3.92 23.91 -8.96
C HIS A 60 3.85 22.38 -8.91
N ARG A 61 4.36 21.75 -7.85
CA ARG A 61 4.38 20.29 -7.67
C ARG A 61 5.06 19.57 -8.84
N VAL A 62 6.13 20.16 -9.39
CA VAL A 62 6.85 19.66 -10.57
C VAL A 62 7.45 18.28 -10.29
N SER A 63 7.17 17.31 -11.16
CA SER A 63 7.71 15.94 -11.07
C SER A 63 9.10 15.79 -11.68
N ARG A 64 9.36 16.46 -12.81
CA ARG A 64 10.64 16.41 -13.53
C ARG A 64 11.13 17.81 -13.87
N THR A 65 12.38 18.08 -13.47
CA THR A 65 13.09 19.32 -13.77
C THR A 65 14.17 19.04 -14.82
N ILE A 66 14.17 19.83 -15.88
CA ILE A 66 15.12 19.74 -16.99
C ILE A 66 15.99 20.99 -16.95
N CYS A 67 17.30 20.83 -16.82
CA CYS A 67 18.25 21.91 -16.95
C CYS A 67 18.83 21.91 -18.36
N VAL A 68 18.84 23.06 -19.00
CA VAL A 68 19.40 23.19 -20.34
C VAL A 68 20.92 23.26 -20.25
N LEU A 69 21.62 22.48 -21.08
CA LEU A 69 23.08 22.53 -21.21
C LEU A 69 23.47 23.44 -22.37
N PRO A 70 24.45 24.34 -22.17
CA PRO A 70 24.88 25.23 -23.22
C PRO A 70 25.56 24.46 -24.35
N ALA A 71 25.40 24.97 -25.58
CA ALA A 71 26.03 24.38 -26.77
C ALA A 71 27.57 24.27 -26.69
N SER A 72 28.21 25.16 -25.93
CA SER A 72 29.66 25.14 -25.67
C SER A 72 30.15 23.87 -24.98
N SER A 73 29.26 23.20 -24.23
CA SER A 73 29.59 22.08 -23.34
C SER A 73 29.17 20.72 -23.91
N VAL A 74 28.66 20.68 -25.14
CA VAL A 74 28.09 19.48 -25.76
C VAL A 74 28.68 19.28 -27.15
N VAL A 75 29.05 18.04 -27.45
CA VAL A 75 29.43 17.62 -28.81
C VAL A 75 28.16 17.21 -29.54
N CYS A 76 27.90 17.86 -30.68
CA CYS A 76 26.75 17.58 -31.53
C CYS A 76 27.20 17.05 -32.89
N ARG A 77 26.62 15.93 -33.32
CA ARG A 77 26.80 15.37 -34.67
C ARG A 77 25.43 15.05 -35.27
N THR A 78 25.21 15.53 -36.48
CA THR A 78 24.09 15.13 -37.31
C THR A 78 24.58 14.13 -38.34
N THR A 79 23.83 13.05 -38.55
CA THR A 79 24.18 11.98 -39.48
C THR A 79 22.99 11.59 -40.33
N ALA A 80 23.22 11.30 -41.61
CA ALA A 80 22.20 10.75 -42.47
C ALA A 80 21.98 9.27 -42.13
N LEU A 81 20.72 8.88 -41.97
CA LEU A 81 20.34 7.50 -41.72
C LEU A 81 19.94 6.81 -43.04
N PRO A 82 20.22 5.51 -43.18
CA PRO A 82 19.81 4.74 -44.34
C PRO A 82 18.27 4.69 -44.44
N SER A 83 17.76 4.52 -45.65
CA SER A 83 16.32 4.28 -45.86
C SER A 83 15.98 2.87 -45.38
N ALA A 84 15.50 2.77 -44.14
CA ALA A 84 15.15 1.52 -43.47
C ALA A 84 13.88 1.69 -42.63
N ALA A 85 13.31 0.58 -42.17
CA ALA A 85 12.14 0.61 -41.29
C ALA A 85 12.48 1.36 -39.98
N PRO A 86 11.53 2.09 -39.35
CA PRO A 86 11.79 2.90 -38.16
C PRO A 86 12.49 2.15 -37.01
N GLU A 87 12.18 0.87 -36.85
CA GLU A 87 12.75 -0.02 -35.84
C GLU A 87 14.26 -0.28 -36.03
N GLN A 88 14.74 -0.22 -37.28
CA GLN A 88 16.14 -0.44 -37.64
C GLN A 88 16.99 0.83 -37.61
N LEU A 89 16.36 2.01 -37.59
CA LEU A 89 17.05 3.29 -37.61
C LEU A 89 17.81 3.58 -36.31
N LEU A 90 17.24 3.23 -35.16
CA LEU A 90 17.86 3.49 -33.87
C LEU A 90 19.10 2.61 -33.62
N PRO A 91 19.10 1.29 -33.93
CA PRO A 91 20.32 0.49 -33.94
C PRO A 91 21.39 1.02 -34.90
N ALA A 92 21.01 1.47 -36.11
CA ALA A 92 21.95 2.05 -37.06
C ALA A 92 22.57 3.36 -36.53
N LEU A 93 21.74 4.23 -35.93
CA LEU A 93 22.19 5.47 -35.29
C LEU A 93 23.16 5.18 -34.14
N ARG A 94 22.91 4.11 -33.37
CA ARG A 94 23.79 3.70 -32.27
C ARG A 94 25.17 3.27 -32.76
N LEU A 95 25.25 2.49 -33.84
CA LEU A 95 26.54 2.12 -34.46
C LEU A 95 27.32 3.35 -34.96
N GLN A 96 26.61 4.31 -35.56
CA GLN A 96 27.21 5.58 -35.97
C GLN A 96 27.68 6.40 -34.76
N ALA A 97 26.88 6.46 -33.68
CA ALA A 97 27.24 7.14 -32.45
C ALA A 97 28.48 6.55 -31.79
N GLU A 98 28.62 5.23 -31.75
CA GLU A 98 29.83 4.56 -31.24
C GLU A 98 31.08 4.96 -32.05
N THR A 99 30.93 5.07 -33.38
CA THR A 99 32.00 5.48 -34.28
C THR A 99 32.39 6.96 -34.09
N TYR A 100 31.41 7.85 -33.90
CA TYR A 100 31.67 9.29 -33.75
C TYR A 100 32.13 9.69 -32.35
N LEU A 101 31.64 9.02 -31.31
CA LEU A 101 31.88 9.41 -29.94
C LEU A 101 33.16 8.79 -29.37
N LEU A 102 33.62 7.63 -29.84
CA LEU A 102 34.89 6.99 -29.43
C LEU A 102 35.17 7.02 -27.91
N GLY A 103 34.12 6.96 -27.07
CA GLY A 103 34.26 7.03 -25.61
C GLY A 103 34.46 8.43 -25.00
N THR A 104 34.20 9.52 -25.74
CA THR A 104 34.33 10.91 -25.28
C THR A 104 33.45 11.29 -24.08
N ALA A 105 32.34 10.60 -23.88
CA ALA A 105 31.43 10.79 -22.74
C ALA A 105 30.91 9.44 -22.23
N PRO A 106 30.55 9.31 -20.95
CA PRO A 106 29.94 8.09 -20.42
C PRO A 106 28.49 7.92 -20.90
N PRO A 107 27.91 6.71 -20.88
CA PRO A 107 26.57 6.45 -21.43
C PRO A 107 25.43 7.31 -20.85
N HIS A 108 25.51 7.70 -19.58
CA HIS A 108 24.49 8.56 -18.93
C HIS A 108 24.57 10.03 -19.36
N ARG A 109 25.64 10.41 -20.09
CA ARG A 109 25.88 11.71 -20.71
C ARG A 109 25.85 11.66 -22.25
N GLN A 110 25.38 10.56 -22.82
CA GLN A 110 25.14 10.43 -24.25
C GLN A 110 23.65 10.36 -24.53
N ALA A 111 23.21 11.00 -25.60
CA ALA A 111 21.85 10.86 -26.10
C ALA A 111 21.84 10.82 -27.62
N MET A 112 20.90 10.07 -28.17
CA MET A 112 20.70 9.97 -29.61
C MET A 112 19.22 9.87 -29.91
N ALA A 113 18.78 10.53 -30.97
CA ALA A 113 17.41 10.47 -31.42
C ALA A 113 17.33 10.57 -32.95
N VAL A 114 16.32 9.90 -33.50
CA VAL A 114 15.96 10.06 -34.91
C VAL A 114 15.10 11.31 -35.04
N LEU A 115 15.47 12.20 -35.96
CA LEU A 115 14.72 13.42 -36.22
C LEU A 115 13.47 13.12 -37.07
N HIS A 116 12.43 13.92 -36.89
CA HIS A 116 11.22 13.83 -37.71
C HIS A 116 11.55 14.14 -39.17
N ALA A 117 11.12 13.26 -40.08
CA ALA A 117 11.19 13.49 -41.52
C ALA A 117 10.20 14.60 -41.90
N SER A 118 10.59 15.48 -42.83
CA SER A 118 9.63 16.40 -43.42
C SER A 118 8.68 15.68 -44.37
N ALA A 119 7.53 16.28 -44.67
CA ALA A 119 6.57 15.70 -45.60
C ALA A 119 7.21 15.54 -46.99
N GLY A 120 7.29 14.29 -47.49
CA GLY A 120 7.87 13.97 -48.80
C GLY A 120 9.32 13.47 -48.77
N GLU A 121 9.95 13.38 -47.60
CA GLU A 121 11.34 12.89 -47.49
C GLU A 121 11.43 11.38 -47.30
N THR A 122 12.35 10.76 -48.04
CA THR A 122 12.68 9.34 -47.93
C THR A 122 13.90 9.09 -47.03
N SER A 123 14.75 10.11 -46.83
CA SER A 123 15.90 10.08 -45.93
C SER A 123 15.55 10.67 -44.57
N ARG A 124 16.11 10.09 -43.50
CA ARG A 124 15.99 10.63 -42.13
C ARG A 124 17.36 11.04 -41.63
N ALA A 125 17.38 12.04 -40.75
CA ALA A 125 18.59 12.43 -40.04
C ALA A 125 18.53 11.92 -38.59
N GLY A 126 19.69 11.53 -38.06
CA GLY A 126 19.89 11.23 -36.66
C GLY A 126 20.69 12.32 -35.99
N LEU A 127 20.34 12.64 -34.75
CA LEU A 127 21.07 13.58 -33.91
C LEU A 127 21.77 12.80 -32.79
N ILE A 128 23.08 12.99 -32.68
CA ILE A 128 23.93 12.38 -31.65
C ILE A 128 24.51 13.50 -30.80
N LEU A 129 24.28 13.42 -29.49
CA LEU A 129 24.73 14.38 -28.50
C LEU A 129 25.58 13.67 -27.44
N ALA A 130 26.70 14.27 -27.08
CA ALA A 130 27.54 13.81 -25.99
C ALA A 130 27.95 14.99 -25.11
N TRP A 131 27.88 14.81 -23.80
CA TRP A 131 28.32 15.78 -22.81
C TRP A 131 29.61 15.27 -22.13
N PRO A 132 30.79 15.81 -22.49
CA PRO A 132 32.05 15.38 -21.89
C PRO A 132 32.10 15.67 -20.39
N GLU A 133 32.79 14.84 -19.62
CA GLU A 133 32.90 15.00 -18.15
C GLU A 133 33.61 16.29 -17.74
N LYS A 134 34.58 16.73 -18.55
CA LYS A 134 35.33 17.98 -18.32
C LYS A 134 34.57 19.24 -18.75
N ALA A 135 33.44 19.09 -19.43
CA ALA A 135 32.68 20.22 -19.93
C ALA A 135 31.99 20.95 -18.77
N ARG A 136 31.80 22.26 -18.94
CA ARG A 136 31.18 23.09 -17.91
C ARG A 136 29.75 22.62 -17.64
N LYS A 137 29.37 22.62 -16.36
CA LYS A 137 28.02 22.32 -15.92
C LYS A 137 27.36 23.62 -15.43
N PRO A 138 26.08 23.84 -15.73
CA PRO A 138 25.28 24.87 -15.06
C PRO A 138 25.24 24.60 -13.54
N GLU A 139 25.63 25.59 -12.74
CA GLU A 139 25.65 25.46 -11.28
C GLU A 139 24.24 25.59 -10.70
N LEU A 140 23.57 24.44 -10.54
CA LEU A 140 22.22 24.37 -10.01
C LEU A 140 22.16 23.38 -8.84
N ALA A 141 22.12 23.91 -7.61
CA ALA A 141 21.99 23.13 -6.39
C ALA A 141 20.51 22.94 -6.03
N LEU A 142 19.86 21.94 -6.63
CA LEU A 142 18.50 21.54 -6.29
C LEU A 142 18.52 20.28 -5.43
N THR A 143 17.54 20.16 -4.53
CA THR A 143 17.37 18.97 -3.66
C THR A 143 16.73 17.79 -4.40
N ARG A 144 16.16 18.05 -5.58
CA ARG A 144 15.46 17.09 -6.43
C ARG A 144 16.33 16.63 -7.61
N PRO A 145 16.08 15.43 -8.18
CA PRO A 145 16.82 14.97 -9.34
C PRO A 145 16.56 15.87 -10.55
N VAL A 146 17.64 16.26 -11.24
CA VAL A 146 17.61 17.10 -12.44
C VAL A 146 18.12 16.28 -13.62
N THR A 147 17.39 16.32 -14.73
CA THR A 147 17.85 15.80 -16.03
C THR A 147 18.33 16.95 -16.90
N TYR A 148 19.19 16.68 -17.86
CA TYR A 148 19.80 17.70 -18.72
C TYR A 148 19.37 17.52 -20.18
N ALA A 149 19.21 18.65 -20.87
CA ALA A 149 18.90 18.69 -22.30
C ALA A 149 19.77 19.76 -22.98
N PRO A 150 20.55 19.44 -24.03
CA PRO A 150 21.36 20.44 -24.71
C PRO A 150 20.52 21.47 -25.47
N ASP A 151 21.01 22.71 -25.60
CA ASP A 151 20.38 23.78 -26.42
C ASP A 151 20.02 23.29 -27.83
N VAL A 152 20.91 22.51 -28.43
CA VAL A 152 20.70 21.96 -29.77
C VAL A 152 19.54 20.96 -29.83
N ALA A 153 19.32 20.17 -28.76
CA ALA A 153 18.14 19.31 -28.67
C ALA A 153 16.85 20.14 -28.57
N CYS A 154 16.92 21.27 -27.86
CA CYS A 154 15.82 22.21 -27.74
C CYS A 154 15.49 22.83 -29.12
N LEU A 155 16.50 23.22 -29.89
CA LEU A 155 16.33 23.68 -31.28
C LEU A 155 15.72 22.60 -32.17
N ALA A 156 16.19 21.34 -32.07
CA ALA A 156 15.63 20.23 -32.82
C ALA A 156 14.14 20.02 -32.53
N ALA A 157 13.74 20.16 -31.26
CA ALA A 157 12.35 20.08 -30.85
C ALA A 157 11.50 21.27 -31.31
N LEU A 158 12.08 22.47 -31.47
CA LEU A 158 11.40 23.63 -32.04
C LEU A 158 11.18 23.46 -33.55
N VAL A 159 12.22 23.07 -34.29
CA VAL A 159 12.17 22.86 -35.74
C VAL A 159 11.24 21.70 -36.10
N ASN A 160 11.34 20.57 -35.41
CA ASN A 160 10.44 19.40 -35.54
C ASN A 160 10.07 19.00 -36.99
N GLY A 161 11.04 18.97 -37.90
CA GLY A 161 10.82 18.60 -39.31
C GLY A 161 10.28 19.73 -40.20
N THR A 162 10.10 20.94 -39.67
CA THR A 162 9.71 22.13 -40.44
C THR A 162 10.87 22.58 -41.32
N ARG A 163 10.60 22.88 -42.60
CA ARG A 163 11.59 23.33 -43.58
C ARG A 163 11.55 24.84 -43.70
N THR A 164 12.67 25.49 -43.40
CA THR A 164 12.82 26.95 -43.54
C THR A 164 14.11 27.26 -44.29
N ASN A 165 14.06 28.27 -45.15
CA ASN A 165 15.26 28.79 -45.81
C ASN A 165 16.13 29.58 -44.83
N ASP A 166 15.49 30.20 -43.83
CA ASP A 166 16.20 30.90 -42.76
C ASP A 166 16.72 29.90 -41.71
N PRO A 167 17.92 30.13 -41.16
CA PRO A 167 18.47 29.32 -40.08
C PRO A 167 17.68 29.54 -38.79
N THR A 168 17.63 28.53 -37.92
CA THR A 168 17.27 28.73 -36.52
C THR A 168 18.56 28.77 -35.70
N LEU A 169 18.77 29.85 -34.95
CA LEU A 169 20.05 30.11 -34.30
C LEU A 169 19.83 30.53 -32.85
N TRP A 170 20.48 29.83 -31.93
CA TRP A 170 20.65 30.27 -30.56
C TRP A 170 22.09 30.73 -30.36
N VAL A 171 22.23 31.92 -29.81
CA VAL A 171 23.52 32.52 -29.49
C VAL A 171 23.50 33.04 -28.07
N ASP A 172 24.48 32.67 -27.26
CA ASP A 172 24.74 33.28 -25.96
C ASP A 172 26.19 33.72 -25.86
N ARG A 173 26.40 35.04 -25.90
CA ARG A 173 27.74 35.63 -25.79
C ARG A 173 28.36 35.38 -24.42
N THR A 174 27.58 35.27 -23.35
CA THR A 174 28.14 35.17 -21.99
C THR A 174 28.87 33.84 -21.73
N ASP A 175 28.43 32.77 -22.39
CA ASP A 175 29.05 31.45 -22.34
C ASP A 175 29.80 31.10 -23.64
N GLY A 176 29.73 31.98 -24.65
CA GLY A 176 30.29 31.75 -25.99
C GLY A 176 29.57 30.65 -26.77
N SER A 177 28.38 30.24 -26.35
CA SER A 177 27.67 29.11 -26.93
C SER A 177 26.89 29.50 -28.18
N VAL A 178 27.01 28.68 -29.23
CA VAL A 178 26.31 28.87 -30.50
C VAL A 178 25.68 27.53 -30.90
N ALA A 179 24.36 27.50 -31.01
CA ALA A 179 23.60 26.36 -31.49
C ALA A 179 22.87 26.75 -32.78
N LEU A 180 23.06 25.95 -33.82
CA LEU A 180 22.55 26.24 -35.17
C LEU A 180 21.74 25.05 -35.67
N ALA A 181 20.59 25.34 -36.28
CA ALA A 181 19.82 24.42 -37.09
C ALA A 181 19.61 25.01 -38.49
N LEU A 182 19.98 24.26 -39.51
CA LEU A 182 19.85 24.65 -40.92
C LEU A 182 19.15 23.55 -41.71
N SER A 183 18.16 23.92 -42.52
CA SER A 183 17.50 22.97 -43.44
C SER A 183 18.33 22.76 -44.70
N HIS A 184 18.29 21.54 -45.25
CA HIS A 184 18.86 21.21 -46.54
C HIS A 184 18.03 20.10 -47.23
N PRO A 185 18.27 19.81 -48.52
CA PRO A 185 17.42 18.89 -49.28
C PRO A 185 17.28 17.47 -48.73
N GLN A 186 18.23 16.98 -47.92
CA GLN A 186 18.22 15.61 -47.39
C GLN A 186 17.83 15.53 -45.91
N GLY A 187 17.68 16.67 -45.22
CA GLY A 187 17.61 16.66 -43.75
C GLY A 187 17.73 18.04 -43.13
N ALA A 188 17.63 18.13 -41.82
CA ALA A 188 18.08 19.32 -41.09
C ALA A 188 19.42 19.00 -40.44
N VAL A 189 20.37 19.92 -40.53
CA VAL A 189 21.67 19.82 -39.88
C VAL A 189 21.67 20.66 -38.61
N PHE A 190 22.14 20.05 -37.54
CA PHE A 190 22.31 20.66 -36.24
C PHE A 190 23.80 20.71 -35.88
N ARG A 191 24.25 21.86 -35.39
CA ARG A 191 25.64 22.10 -34.96
C ARG A 191 25.65 22.79 -33.60
N ALA A 192 26.54 22.32 -32.74
CA ALA A 192 26.93 22.99 -31.50
C ALA A 192 28.35 23.51 -31.67
N ALA A 193 28.62 24.74 -31.24
CA ALA A 193 29.94 25.33 -31.26
C ALA A 193 30.14 26.27 -30.05
N SER A 194 31.41 26.55 -29.78
CA SER A 194 31.86 27.55 -28.83
C SER A 194 32.70 28.57 -29.59
N GLU A 195 32.32 29.84 -29.54
CA GLU A 195 33.06 30.97 -30.11
C GLU A 195 33.60 31.86 -28.98
N SER A 196 34.71 32.57 -29.24
CA SER A 196 35.30 33.46 -28.22
C SER A 196 34.37 34.62 -27.90
N ALA A 197 34.11 34.84 -26.62
CA ALA A 197 33.22 35.88 -26.11
C ALA A 197 33.92 37.23 -25.86
N ASP A 198 35.25 37.28 -25.97
CA ASP A 198 36.09 38.38 -25.49
C ASP A 198 35.85 39.68 -26.27
N ASN A 199 35.68 39.58 -27.60
CA ASN A 199 35.47 40.71 -28.49
C ASN A 199 34.16 40.57 -29.28
N ASP A 200 33.31 41.59 -29.25
CA ASP A 200 31.99 41.58 -29.93
C ASP A 200 32.11 41.39 -31.44
N GLY A 201 33.09 42.06 -32.08
CA GLY A 201 33.29 41.95 -33.52
C GLY A 201 33.77 40.56 -33.94
N GLU A 202 34.71 39.98 -33.17
CA GLU A 202 35.22 38.62 -33.41
C GLU A 202 34.16 37.56 -33.16
N TRP A 203 33.37 37.71 -32.09
CA TRP A 203 32.27 36.80 -31.79
C TRP A 203 31.21 36.80 -32.90
N ARG A 204 30.78 37.97 -33.36
CA ARG A 204 29.80 38.11 -34.46
C ARG A 204 30.34 37.54 -35.78
N SER A 205 31.62 37.79 -36.07
CA SER A 205 32.31 37.19 -37.21
C SER A 205 32.41 35.67 -37.09
N GLY A 206 32.69 35.15 -35.90
CA GLY A 206 32.74 33.72 -35.58
C GLY A 206 31.40 33.02 -35.82
N VAL A 207 30.30 33.59 -35.33
CA VAL A 207 28.94 33.08 -35.59
C VAL A 207 28.63 33.06 -37.09
N SER A 208 28.98 34.13 -37.80
CA SER A 208 28.76 34.24 -39.25
C SER A 208 29.60 33.23 -40.03
N ARG A 209 30.86 33.02 -39.63
CA ARG A 209 31.74 31.98 -40.18
C ARG A 209 31.20 30.59 -39.93
N LEU A 210 30.76 30.30 -38.70
CA LEU A 210 30.17 29.01 -38.34
C LEU A 210 28.97 28.68 -39.24
N LEU A 211 28.14 29.68 -39.50
CA LEU A 211 26.98 29.57 -40.36
C LEU A 211 27.37 29.30 -41.82
N ALA A 212 28.34 30.05 -42.35
CA ALA A 212 28.88 29.85 -43.69
C ALA A 212 29.48 28.46 -43.86
N GLU A 213 30.34 28.03 -42.93
CA GLU A 213 30.92 26.69 -42.92
C GLU A 213 29.85 25.60 -42.90
N THR A 214 28.80 25.79 -42.09
CA THR A 214 27.71 24.82 -41.98
C THR A 214 26.91 24.75 -43.28
N ALA A 215 26.55 25.89 -43.87
CA ALA A 215 25.84 25.93 -45.15
C ALA A 215 26.64 25.26 -46.27
N LEU A 216 27.93 25.58 -46.39
CA LEU A 216 28.84 24.99 -47.38
C LEU A 216 29.06 23.49 -47.14
N SER A 217 29.24 23.05 -45.89
CA SER A 217 29.45 21.63 -45.56
C SER A 217 28.27 20.73 -45.95
N VAL A 218 27.09 21.33 -46.09
CA VAL A 218 25.84 20.63 -46.42
C VAL A 218 25.48 20.78 -47.91
N GLY A 219 26.29 21.51 -48.67
CA GLY A 219 26.18 21.65 -50.12
C GLY A 219 25.18 22.71 -50.59
N HIS A 220 24.94 23.76 -49.79
CA HIS A 220 24.22 24.94 -50.27
C HIS A 220 25.08 25.75 -51.25
N SER A 221 24.43 26.53 -52.12
CA SER A 221 25.15 27.39 -53.08
C SER A 221 25.83 28.58 -52.39
N ASP A 222 26.86 29.13 -53.03
CA ASP A 222 27.59 30.30 -52.54
C ASP A 222 26.65 31.52 -52.40
N ASP A 223 25.80 31.79 -53.40
CA ASP A 223 24.82 32.88 -53.37
C ASP A 223 23.83 32.75 -52.21
N PHE A 224 23.36 31.53 -51.93
CA PHE A 224 22.46 31.26 -50.82
C PHE A 224 23.18 31.47 -49.48
N THR A 225 24.43 31.01 -49.40
CA THR A 225 25.26 31.16 -48.20
C THR A 225 25.54 32.63 -47.89
N GLU A 226 25.87 33.44 -48.91
CA GLU A 226 26.12 34.87 -48.75
C GLU A 226 24.86 35.62 -48.30
N ALA A 227 23.71 35.35 -48.92
CA ALA A 227 22.44 35.94 -48.51
C ALA A 227 22.08 35.60 -47.05
N LEU A 228 22.32 34.35 -46.65
CA LEU A 228 22.03 33.84 -45.31
C LEU A 228 22.94 34.49 -44.27
N VAL A 229 24.25 34.56 -44.54
CA VAL A 229 25.24 35.25 -43.68
C VAL A 229 24.91 36.75 -43.55
N HIS A 230 24.55 37.41 -44.65
CA HIS A 230 24.17 38.83 -44.62
C HIS A 230 22.90 39.05 -43.77
N GLY A 231 21.89 38.19 -43.91
CA GLY A 231 20.66 38.22 -43.10
C GLY A 231 20.93 38.02 -41.61
N THR A 232 21.73 37.02 -41.25
CA THR A 232 22.10 36.75 -39.85
C THR A 232 22.98 37.85 -39.26
N SER A 233 23.93 38.40 -40.02
CA SER A 233 24.77 39.53 -39.58
C SER A 233 23.94 40.78 -39.29
N SER A 234 22.93 41.04 -40.14
CA SER A 234 21.97 42.14 -39.98
C SER A 234 21.07 41.96 -38.75
N TRP A 235 20.81 40.72 -38.35
CA TRP A 235 20.09 40.42 -37.11
C TRP A 235 21.02 40.54 -35.89
N LEU A 236 22.21 39.95 -35.93
CA LEU A 236 23.22 39.99 -34.85
C LEU A 236 23.61 41.43 -34.45
N SER A 237 23.65 42.36 -35.41
CA SER A 237 23.93 43.77 -35.13
C SER A 237 22.86 44.44 -34.28
N LYS A 238 21.61 43.95 -34.33
CA LYS A 238 20.47 44.43 -33.52
C LYS A 238 20.42 43.79 -32.13
N VAL A 239 21.16 42.70 -31.92
CA VAL A 239 21.24 42.02 -30.64
C VAL A 239 22.25 42.77 -29.76
N ASN A 240 21.76 43.35 -28.66
CA ASN A 240 22.64 43.84 -27.60
C ASN A 240 23.33 42.62 -26.99
N GLY A 241 24.67 42.61 -26.95
CA GLY A 241 25.49 41.45 -26.54
C GLY A 241 25.35 41.00 -25.08
N GLU A 242 24.31 41.43 -24.37
CA GLU A 242 24.00 41.02 -23.01
C GLU A 242 22.96 39.89 -23.02
N GLY A 243 23.47 38.67 -22.84
CA GLY A 243 22.66 37.46 -22.71
C GLY A 243 22.34 36.77 -24.03
N GLY A 244 21.80 35.57 -23.90
CA GLY A 244 21.42 34.71 -25.00
C GLY A 244 20.07 35.04 -25.62
N MET A 245 20.04 34.96 -26.95
CA MET A 245 18.91 35.31 -27.79
C MET A 245 18.68 34.23 -28.87
N LEU A 246 17.42 33.84 -29.04
CA LEU A 246 17.00 32.91 -30.08
C LEU A 246 16.49 33.68 -31.30
N PHE A 247 17.07 33.39 -32.46
CA PHE A 247 16.52 33.71 -33.78
C PHE A 247 15.67 32.53 -34.25
N LEU A 248 14.35 32.76 -34.33
CA LEU A 248 13.38 31.75 -34.74
C LEU A 248 12.60 32.27 -35.97
N PRO A 249 12.71 31.61 -37.14
CA PRO A 249 11.92 31.96 -38.30
C PRO A 249 10.42 31.84 -38.00
N SER A 250 9.60 32.71 -38.60
CA SER A 250 8.16 32.80 -38.30
C SER A 250 7.41 31.48 -38.51
N MET A 251 7.76 30.72 -39.56
CA MET A 251 7.18 29.40 -39.80
C MET A 251 7.49 28.40 -38.68
N VAL A 252 8.72 28.39 -38.17
CA VAL A 252 9.10 27.52 -37.04
C VAL A 252 8.40 27.97 -35.76
N ALA A 253 8.32 29.27 -35.52
CA ALA A 253 7.61 29.83 -34.37
C ALA A 253 6.13 29.43 -34.36
N GLN A 254 5.45 29.50 -35.51
CA GLN A 254 4.06 29.07 -35.66
C GLN A 254 3.90 27.56 -35.45
N ALA A 255 4.78 26.74 -36.03
CA ALA A 255 4.76 25.28 -35.85
C ALA A 255 5.05 24.86 -34.40
N ALA A 256 5.91 25.59 -33.70
CA ALA A 256 6.15 25.40 -32.27
C ALA A 256 4.94 25.84 -31.43
N ALA A 257 4.37 27.01 -31.71
CA ALA A 257 3.19 27.53 -31.01
C ALA A 257 1.96 26.61 -31.16
N ALA A 258 1.78 25.95 -32.31
CA ALA A 258 0.69 24.98 -32.50
C ALA A 258 0.74 23.76 -31.56
N ARG A 259 1.94 23.44 -31.05
CA ARG A 259 2.22 22.35 -30.10
C ARG A 259 2.25 22.81 -28.64
N VAL A 260 2.28 24.12 -28.40
CA VAL A 260 2.36 24.72 -27.07
C VAL A 260 1.10 25.53 -26.77
N GLU A 261 0.27 25.02 -25.87
CA GLU A 261 -0.90 25.76 -25.37
C GLU A 261 -0.48 26.82 -24.35
N GLY A 262 -1.04 28.02 -24.44
CA GLY A 262 -0.78 29.11 -23.48
C GLY A 262 0.51 29.90 -23.71
N ALA A 263 1.31 29.56 -24.74
CA ALA A 263 2.43 30.40 -25.15
C ALA A 263 1.94 31.64 -25.92
N PRO A 264 2.46 32.85 -25.60
CA PRO A 264 2.25 34.03 -26.42
C PRO A 264 2.78 33.83 -27.85
N VAL A 265 2.13 34.46 -28.83
CA VAL A 265 2.61 34.50 -30.23
C VAL A 265 3.71 35.56 -30.42
N ASP A 266 4.09 36.27 -29.35
CA ASP A 266 5.09 37.34 -29.38
C ASP A 266 6.51 36.79 -29.68
N PRO A 267 7.18 37.27 -30.75
CA PRO A 267 8.56 36.91 -31.06
C PRO A 267 9.54 37.18 -29.91
N SER A 268 9.32 38.22 -29.10
CA SER A 268 10.21 38.55 -27.98
C SER A 268 10.18 37.49 -26.88
N TRP A 269 9.00 36.92 -26.63
CA TRP A 269 8.80 35.83 -25.68
C TRP A 269 9.51 34.56 -26.15
N TRP A 270 9.35 34.19 -27.42
CA TRP A 270 10.05 33.04 -28.02
C TRP A 270 11.55 33.24 -28.04
N SER A 271 12.02 34.47 -28.27
CA SER A 271 13.45 34.77 -28.23
C SER A 271 14.06 34.54 -26.84
N ARG A 272 13.29 34.80 -25.78
CA ARG A 272 13.71 34.68 -24.38
C ARG A 272 13.53 33.27 -23.80
N TYR A 273 12.34 32.69 -23.96
CA TYR A 273 11.92 31.42 -23.34
C TYR A 273 11.84 30.25 -24.33
N GLY A 274 12.11 30.47 -25.62
CA GLY A 274 11.99 29.46 -26.66
C GLY A 274 12.86 28.23 -26.43
N ILE A 275 14.10 28.40 -25.95
CA ILE A 275 14.98 27.27 -25.63
C ILE A 275 14.45 26.44 -24.46
N ALA A 276 14.03 27.07 -23.36
CA ALA A 276 13.44 26.35 -22.22
C ALA A 276 12.13 25.65 -22.63
N THR A 277 11.32 26.29 -23.48
CA THR A 277 10.11 25.68 -24.06
C THR A 277 10.46 24.52 -25.01
N GLY A 278 11.54 24.66 -25.78
CA GLY A 278 12.10 23.62 -26.62
C GLY A 278 12.57 22.40 -25.82
N ALA A 279 13.15 22.61 -24.63
CA ALA A 279 13.52 21.52 -23.73
C ALA A 279 12.28 20.73 -23.24
N LEU A 280 11.17 21.43 -22.98
CA LEU A 280 9.90 20.79 -22.64
C LEU A 280 9.29 20.06 -23.84
N LEU A 281 9.32 20.65 -25.03
CA LEU A 281 8.88 20.00 -26.27
C LEU A 281 9.73 18.77 -26.61
N ALA A 282 11.02 18.79 -26.30
CA ALA A 282 11.93 17.66 -26.50
C ALA A 282 11.59 16.46 -25.61
N THR A 283 10.80 16.63 -24.54
CA THR A 283 10.28 15.50 -23.74
C THR A 283 9.17 14.73 -24.43
N LEU A 284 8.65 15.27 -25.54
CA LEU A 284 7.61 14.63 -26.33
C LEU A 284 8.24 13.80 -27.47
N ASP A 285 7.49 12.79 -27.87
CA ASP A 285 7.75 11.99 -29.08
C ASP A 285 9.14 11.34 -29.13
N GLN A 286 9.75 11.32 -30.31
CA GLN A 286 11.00 10.60 -30.61
C GLN A 286 12.25 11.30 -30.03
N LEU A 287 12.11 12.53 -29.53
CA LEU A 287 13.21 13.33 -28.99
C LEU A 287 13.40 13.16 -27.47
N GLU A 288 12.52 12.44 -26.79
CA GLU A 288 12.58 12.20 -25.35
C GLU A 288 13.99 11.78 -24.86
N PRO A 289 14.72 10.87 -25.55
CA PRO A 289 16.05 10.46 -25.12
C PRO A 289 17.05 11.62 -24.99
N LEU A 290 16.88 12.70 -25.76
CA LEU A 290 17.76 13.88 -25.72
C LEU A 290 17.62 14.70 -24.44
N THR A 291 16.56 14.49 -23.66
CA THR A 291 16.29 15.18 -22.40
C THR A 291 16.67 14.35 -21.17
N ALA A 292 17.20 13.14 -21.38
CA ALA A 292 17.46 12.16 -20.33
C ALA A 292 18.92 12.17 -19.85
N LEU A 293 19.74 13.13 -20.27
CA LEU A 293 21.13 13.25 -19.84
C LEU A 293 21.20 13.49 -18.33
N ARG A 294 22.22 12.94 -17.68
CA ARG A 294 22.45 13.07 -16.24
C ARG A 294 23.88 13.44 -15.96
N ASP A 295 24.09 14.17 -14.88
CA ASP A 295 25.43 14.52 -14.41
C ASP A 295 26.12 13.28 -13.80
N ASP A 296 25.41 12.58 -12.92
CA ASP A 296 25.90 11.37 -12.27
C ASP A 296 25.25 10.11 -12.87
N LEU A 297 25.97 9.00 -12.76
CA LEU A 297 25.42 7.67 -13.06
C LEU A 297 24.13 7.50 -12.23
N PRO A 298 23.03 7.03 -12.81
CA PRO A 298 21.86 6.67 -12.03
C PRO A 298 22.25 5.61 -11.01
N VAL A 299 22.48 6.04 -9.76
CA VAL A 299 22.55 5.12 -8.64
C VAL A 299 21.12 4.61 -8.54
N ALA A 300 20.87 3.43 -9.13
CA ALA A 300 19.65 2.68 -8.87
C ALA A 300 19.56 2.65 -7.35
N THR A 301 18.57 3.34 -6.77
CA THR A 301 18.36 3.25 -5.34
C THR A 301 17.81 1.85 -5.15
N PRO A 302 18.61 0.88 -4.64
CA PRO A 302 18.13 -0.48 -4.53
C PRO A 302 16.84 -0.45 -3.72
N SER A 303 15.83 -1.15 -4.21
CA SER A 303 14.60 -1.38 -3.46
C SER A 303 14.94 -1.94 -2.08
N ALA A 304 14.06 -1.81 -1.08
CA ALA A 304 14.34 -2.32 0.26
C ALA A 304 14.70 -3.83 0.24
N VAL A 305 14.12 -4.58 -0.69
CA VAL A 305 14.41 -6.00 -0.93
C VAL A 305 15.78 -6.19 -1.56
N GLU A 306 16.15 -5.39 -2.57
CA GLU A 306 17.50 -5.44 -3.17
C GLU A 306 18.59 -5.02 -2.19
N ARG A 307 18.31 -4.08 -1.26
CA ARG A 307 19.24 -3.74 -0.17
C ARG A 307 19.43 -4.92 0.76
N LEU A 308 18.35 -5.58 1.18
CA LEU A 308 18.45 -6.78 2.01
C LEU A 308 19.19 -7.90 1.28
N ALA A 309 18.91 -8.11 0.00
CA ALA A 309 19.60 -9.09 -0.82
C ALA A 309 21.11 -8.77 -0.96
N ALA A 310 21.47 -7.51 -1.21
CA ALA A 310 22.87 -7.08 -1.30
C ALA A 310 23.61 -7.16 0.05
N VAL A 311 22.90 -6.92 1.16
CA VAL A 311 23.45 -7.06 2.51
C VAL A 311 23.66 -8.53 2.86
N LEU A 312 22.70 -9.40 2.54
CA LEU A 312 22.80 -10.85 2.71
C LEU A 312 23.79 -11.51 1.73
N SER A 313 24.04 -10.93 0.55
CA SER A 313 24.99 -11.46 -0.42
C SER A 313 26.45 -11.21 -0.04
N SER A 314 26.71 -10.37 0.96
CA SER A 314 28.08 -10.18 1.44
C SER A 314 28.55 -11.41 2.23
N ARG A 315 29.63 -12.06 1.76
CA ARG A 315 30.14 -13.33 2.31
C ARG A 315 30.32 -13.30 3.83
N ARG A 316 30.71 -12.16 4.40
CA ARG A 316 30.92 -11.98 5.84
C ARG A 316 29.60 -11.92 6.62
N LEU A 317 28.58 -11.20 6.13
CA LEU A 317 27.28 -11.15 6.80
C LEU A 317 26.49 -12.43 6.57
N ALA A 318 26.60 -13.07 5.41
CA ALA A 318 26.03 -14.38 5.15
C ALA A 318 26.54 -15.42 6.16
N THR A 319 27.86 -15.47 6.39
CA THR A 319 28.45 -16.38 7.39
C THR A 319 28.02 -16.02 8.82
N ALA A 320 27.97 -14.72 9.15
CA ALA A 320 27.54 -14.29 10.48
C ALA A 320 26.05 -14.61 10.74
N ALA A 321 25.19 -14.40 9.74
CA ALA A 321 23.77 -14.72 9.82
C ALA A 321 23.52 -16.23 9.89
N ALA A 322 24.30 -17.05 9.16
CA ALA A 322 24.21 -18.50 9.25
C ALA A 322 24.66 -19.04 10.62
N VAL A 323 25.74 -18.48 11.18
CA VAL A 323 26.20 -18.83 12.54
C VAL A 323 25.17 -18.38 13.58
N LEU A 324 24.60 -17.18 13.44
CA LEU A 324 23.53 -16.71 14.33
C LEU A 324 22.30 -17.61 14.24
N ALA A 325 21.90 -18.02 13.03
CA ALA A 325 20.78 -18.94 12.84
C ALA A 325 21.05 -20.29 13.51
N LEU A 326 22.26 -20.85 13.37
CA LEU A 326 22.67 -22.07 14.08
C LEU A 326 22.66 -21.89 15.60
N LEU A 327 23.12 -20.75 16.10
CA LEU A 327 23.06 -20.44 17.53
C LEU A 327 21.62 -20.31 18.03
N VAL A 328 20.74 -19.68 17.27
CA VAL A 328 19.31 -19.57 17.62
C VAL A 328 18.63 -20.94 17.56
N LEU A 329 18.99 -21.80 16.61
CA LEU A 329 18.42 -23.14 16.49
C LEU A 329 18.92 -24.07 17.61
N GLY A 330 20.19 -23.96 18.01
CA GLY A 330 20.78 -24.74 19.09
C GLY A 330 20.43 -24.25 20.49
N PHE A 331 20.53 -22.93 20.74
CA PHE A 331 20.38 -22.33 22.07
C PHE A 331 19.04 -21.62 22.27
N GLY A 332 18.25 -21.39 21.21
CA GLY A 332 16.93 -20.77 21.30
C GLY A 332 15.98 -21.49 22.26
N PRO A 333 15.85 -22.83 22.20
CA PRO A 333 15.01 -23.56 23.15
C PRO A 333 15.45 -23.39 24.62
N LEU A 334 16.76 -23.36 24.87
CA LEU A 334 17.32 -23.13 26.21
C LEU A 334 17.04 -21.71 26.71
N ALA A 335 17.28 -20.70 25.86
CA ALA A 335 17.02 -19.30 26.19
C ALA A 335 15.52 -19.05 26.43
N PHE A 336 14.65 -19.63 25.59
CA PHE A 336 13.20 -19.51 25.75
C PHE A 336 12.71 -20.14 27.06
N ASN A 337 13.23 -21.33 27.41
CA ASN A 337 12.92 -21.97 28.67
C ASN A 337 13.46 -21.18 29.87
N ALA A 338 14.67 -20.63 29.80
CA ALA A 338 15.24 -19.79 30.86
C ALA A 338 14.43 -18.49 31.06
N ILE A 339 14.03 -17.82 29.97
CA ILE A 339 13.16 -16.64 30.03
C ILE A 339 11.81 -17.01 30.65
N ARG A 340 11.21 -18.13 30.24
CA ARG A 340 9.95 -18.61 30.79
C ARG A 340 10.07 -18.90 32.30
N VAL A 341 11.15 -19.55 32.73
CA VAL A 341 11.43 -19.81 34.15
C VAL A 341 11.67 -18.51 34.92
N GLY A 342 12.39 -17.54 34.35
CA GLY A 342 12.57 -16.23 34.95
C GLY A 342 11.26 -15.46 35.12
N VAL A 343 10.38 -15.50 34.10
CA VAL A 343 9.03 -14.90 34.18
C VAL A 343 8.18 -15.62 35.24
N LEU A 344 8.31 -16.95 35.35
CA LEU A 344 7.63 -17.72 36.38
C LEU A 344 8.14 -17.37 37.78
N HIS A 345 9.45 -17.22 37.98
CA HIS A 345 10.02 -16.76 39.26
C HIS A 345 9.64 -15.32 39.61
N MET A 346 9.54 -14.42 38.62
CA MET A 346 9.08 -13.05 38.86
C MET A 346 7.59 -13.00 39.20
N LYS A 347 6.77 -13.88 38.63
CA LYS A 347 5.32 -13.93 38.90
C LYS A 347 4.98 -14.75 40.14
N ALA A 348 5.74 -15.79 40.43
CA ALA A 348 5.65 -16.58 41.66
C ALA A 348 6.51 -15.90 42.73
N GLY A 349 6.07 -14.73 43.19
CA GLY A 349 6.57 -14.14 44.41
C GLY A 349 6.34 -15.11 45.57
N ASP A 350 7.45 -15.58 46.13
CA ASP A 350 7.62 -16.44 47.30
C ASP A 350 6.81 -17.75 47.30
N LEU A 351 7.39 -18.77 46.67
CA LEU A 351 6.88 -20.16 46.70
C LEU A 351 6.69 -20.67 48.14
N ASP A 352 7.53 -20.21 49.08
CA ASP A 352 7.46 -20.59 50.49
C ASP A 352 6.27 -19.93 51.22
N ALA A 353 5.83 -18.75 50.79
CA ALA A 353 4.60 -18.15 51.32
C ALA A 353 3.34 -18.89 50.82
N LEU A 354 3.41 -19.45 49.61
CA LEU A 354 2.33 -20.23 49.02
C LEU A 354 2.16 -21.58 49.69
N THR A 355 3.25 -22.29 49.98
CA THR A 355 3.20 -23.57 50.73
C THR A 355 2.69 -23.37 52.15
N ALA A 356 3.16 -22.34 52.86
CA ALA A 356 2.65 -22.00 54.19
C ALA A 356 1.13 -21.70 54.19
N SER A 357 0.63 -21.03 53.16
CA SER A 357 -0.80 -20.73 53.03
C SER A 357 -1.68 -21.95 52.74
N LEU A 358 -1.11 -23.01 52.13
CA LEU A 358 -1.82 -24.25 51.85
C LEU A 358 -1.93 -25.12 53.11
N GLU A 359 -0.85 -25.22 53.88
CA GLU A 359 -0.85 -25.94 55.17
C GLU A 359 -1.82 -25.33 56.17
N GLU A 360 -1.92 -24.00 56.23
CA GLU A 360 -2.88 -23.30 57.09
C GLU A 360 -4.34 -23.57 56.69
N ARG A 361 -4.61 -23.72 55.38
CA ARG A 361 -5.96 -24.07 54.88
C ARG A 361 -6.34 -25.50 55.21
N GLU A 362 -5.42 -26.45 55.09
CA GLU A 362 -5.69 -27.84 55.48
C GLU A 362 -5.97 -27.99 56.98
N SER A 363 -5.20 -27.28 57.80
CA SER A 363 -5.41 -27.21 59.26
C SER A 363 -6.82 -26.72 59.62
N LYS A 364 -7.26 -25.62 59.00
CA LYS A 364 -8.61 -25.06 59.20
C LYS A 364 -9.71 -26.03 58.77
N LEU A 365 -9.53 -26.73 57.65
CA LEU A 365 -10.50 -27.72 57.18
C LEU A 365 -10.65 -28.90 58.14
N ARG A 366 -9.57 -29.40 58.74
CA ARG A 366 -9.63 -30.46 59.76
C ARG A 366 -10.35 -29.97 61.02
N MET A 367 -10.05 -28.76 61.48
CA MET A 367 -10.71 -28.15 62.63
C MET A 367 -12.22 -27.95 62.40
N TYR A 368 -12.64 -27.56 61.18
CA TYR A 368 -14.05 -27.45 60.84
C TYR A 368 -14.77 -28.80 60.76
N ASP A 369 -14.10 -29.86 60.28
CA ASP A 369 -14.67 -31.22 60.29
C ASP A 369 -14.94 -31.69 61.72
N GLU A 370 -14.00 -31.46 62.63
CA GLU A 370 -14.15 -31.82 64.05
C GLU A 370 -15.27 -31.03 64.75
N LEU A 371 -15.38 -29.71 64.49
CA LEU A 371 -16.45 -28.88 65.08
C LEU A 371 -17.85 -29.30 64.58
N SER A 372 -17.94 -29.71 63.31
CA SER A 372 -19.20 -30.12 62.68
C SER A 372 -19.76 -31.43 63.25
N ARG A 373 -18.88 -32.32 63.75
CA ARG A 373 -19.28 -33.58 64.40
C ARG A 373 -19.82 -33.38 65.82
N ALA A 374 -19.46 -32.29 66.50
CA ALA A 374 -19.79 -32.08 67.91
C ALA A 374 -21.08 -31.28 68.18
N THR A 375 -21.67 -30.62 67.17
CA THR A 375 -22.76 -29.66 67.40
C THR A 375 -23.94 -29.86 66.46
N TRP A 376 -24.88 -30.75 66.81
CA TRP A 376 -26.12 -30.86 66.06
C TRP A 376 -27.19 -29.89 66.58
N PRO A 377 -27.97 -29.24 65.71
CA PRO A 377 -29.07 -28.37 66.12
C PRO A 377 -30.26 -29.22 66.63
N MET A 378 -30.21 -29.62 67.90
CA MET A 378 -31.21 -30.49 68.55
C MET A 378 -32.63 -29.91 68.46
N ALA A 379 -32.78 -28.60 68.66
CA ALA A 379 -34.08 -27.93 68.55
C ALA A 379 -34.72 -28.08 67.17
N LYS A 380 -33.90 -28.10 66.10
CA LYS A 380 -34.37 -28.27 64.73
C LYS A 380 -34.78 -29.72 64.47
N LEU A 381 -33.96 -30.69 64.90
CA LEU A 381 -34.29 -32.12 64.71
C LEU A 381 -35.60 -32.51 65.40
N ILE A 382 -35.85 -31.98 66.61
CA ILE A 382 -37.12 -32.20 67.32
C ILE A 382 -38.28 -31.54 66.56
N GLY A 383 -38.08 -30.34 66.01
CA GLY A 383 -39.07 -29.67 65.17
C GLY A 383 -39.45 -30.48 63.93
N ASP A 384 -38.46 -31.07 63.24
CA ASP A 384 -38.72 -31.92 62.08
C ASP A 384 -39.46 -33.20 62.46
N ILE A 385 -39.10 -33.85 63.58
CA ILE A 385 -39.80 -35.04 64.08
C ILE A 385 -41.26 -34.70 64.41
N ALA A 386 -41.50 -33.54 65.03
CA ALA A 386 -42.83 -33.08 65.34
C ALA A 386 -43.68 -32.86 64.07
N ASN A 387 -43.14 -32.20 63.04
CA ASN A 387 -43.83 -31.97 61.77
C ASN A 387 -44.14 -33.27 61.00
N CYS A 388 -43.38 -34.34 61.22
CA CYS A 388 -43.64 -35.64 60.61
C CYS A 388 -44.77 -36.43 61.29
N ALA A 389 -45.26 -36.04 62.48
CA ALA A 389 -46.31 -36.78 63.18
C ALA A 389 -47.74 -36.44 62.66
N PRO A 390 -48.52 -37.43 62.19
CA PRO A 390 -49.95 -37.26 61.94
C PRO A 390 -50.75 -37.09 63.24
N ILE A 391 -51.96 -36.55 63.10
CA ILE A 391 -52.91 -36.34 64.21
C ILE A 391 -53.32 -37.72 64.77
N GLY A 392 -53.23 -37.92 66.09
CA GLY A 392 -53.52 -39.21 66.75
C GLY A 392 -52.28 -39.95 67.25
N ILE A 393 -51.09 -39.36 67.10
CA ILE A 393 -49.82 -39.81 67.70
C ILE A 393 -49.43 -38.93 68.87
N ALA A 394 -49.08 -39.52 70.00
CA ALA A 394 -48.54 -38.86 71.18
C ALA A 394 -47.14 -39.40 71.49
N PHE A 395 -46.13 -38.53 71.53
CA PHE A 395 -44.76 -38.92 71.87
C PHE A 395 -44.57 -39.11 73.38
N THR A 396 -43.90 -40.18 73.77
CA THR A 396 -43.54 -40.48 75.15
C THR A 396 -42.07 -40.17 75.43
N SER A 397 -41.18 -40.57 74.52
CA SER A 397 -39.73 -40.38 74.66
C SER A 397 -39.06 -40.26 73.31
N ILE A 398 -38.05 -39.40 73.22
CA ILE A 398 -37.12 -39.33 72.08
C ILE A 398 -35.72 -39.45 72.68
N SER A 399 -35.02 -40.54 72.36
CA SER A 399 -33.65 -40.80 72.80
C SER A 399 -32.70 -40.80 71.62
N LEU A 400 -31.51 -40.23 71.82
CA LEU A 400 -30.41 -40.21 70.84
C LEU A 400 -29.26 -41.06 71.39
N ASP A 401 -28.63 -41.85 70.52
CA ASP A 401 -27.47 -42.66 70.89
C ASP A 401 -26.19 -41.81 71.06
N GLU A 402 -25.21 -42.32 71.80
CA GLU A 402 -23.96 -41.61 72.17
C GLU A 402 -23.11 -41.20 70.95
N ASP A 403 -23.22 -41.94 69.85
CA ASP A 403 -22.59 -41.62 68.57
C ASP A 403 -23.35 -40.55 67.75
N GLY A 404 -24.47 -40.06 68.29
CA GLY A 404 -25.38 -39.08 67.68
C GLY A 404 -26.17 -39.60 66.49
N LYS A 405 -25.74 -40.67 65.83
CA LYS A 405 -26.24 -41.09 64.50
C LYS A 405 -27.67 -41.62 64.49
N ASP A 406 -28.11 -42.20 65.59
CA ASP A 406 -29.35 -42.97 65.66
C ASP A 406 -30.32 -42.31 66.66
N ILE A 407 -31.57 -42.13 66.24
CA ILE A 407 -32.68 -41.59 67.03
C ILE A 407 -33.73 -42.68 67.22
N GLN A 408 -34.20 -42.84 68.44
CA GLN A 408 -35.35 -43.68 68.77
C GLN A 408 -36.49 -42.80 69.26
N ILE A 409 -37.65 -42.95 68.63
CA ILE A 409 -38.89 -42.22 68.93
C ILE A 409 -39.89 -43.22 69.48
N GLN A 410 -40.33 -43.02 70.71
CA GLN A 410 -41.34 -43.85 71.37
C GLN A 410 -42.62 -43.07 71.58
N GLY A 411 -43.77 -43.68 71.34
CA GLY A 411 -45.07 -43.02 71.50
C GLY A 411 -46.26 -43.95 71.50
N GLU A 412 -47.45 -43.35 71.61
CA GLU A 412 -48.75 -44.00 71.54
C GLU A 412 -49.52 -43.51 70.31
N ALA A 413 -50.13 -44.43 69.55
CA ALA A 413 -50.93 -44.11 68.37
C ALA A 413 -52.34 -44.73 68.47
N ASP A 414 -53.34 -44.03 67.94
CA ASP A 414 -54.73 -44.52 67.90
C ASP A 414 -54.91 -45.69 66.91
N THR A 415 -54.08 -45.78 65.87
CA THR A 415 -54.11 -46.87 64.86
C THR A 415 -52.70 -47.14 64.33
N GLY A 416 -52.36 -48.41 64.07
CA GLY A 416 -51.05 -48.80 63.55
C GLY A 416 -50.72 -48.22 62.17
N SER A 417 -51.72 -47.90 61.33
CA SER A 417 -51.49 -47.24 60.04
C SER A 417 -50.86 -45.86 60.18
N LEU A 418 -51.17 -45.11 61.26
CA LEU A 418 -50.61 -43.78 61.50
C LEU A 418 -49.10 -43.84 61.76
N VAL A 419 -48.60 -44.94 62.34
CA VAL A 419 -47.16 -45.13 62.59
C VAL A 419 -46.40 -45.37 61.29
N ASN A 420 -47.00 -46.11 60.34
CA ASN A 420 -46.43 -46.27 59.01
C ASN A 420 -46.45 -44.95 58.23
N ASP A 421 -47.55 -44.19 58.28
CA ASP A 421 -47.63 -42.86 57.65
C ASP A 421 -46.58 -41.90 58.23
N MET A 422 -46.32 -41.97 59.54
CA MET A 422 -45.25 -41.21 60.18
C MET A 422 -43.86 -41.65 59.69
N ALA A 423 -43.62 -42.95 59.55
CA ALA A 423 -42.35 -43.46 59.03
C ALA A 423 -42.09 -43.00 57.60
N ASP A 424 -43.13 -43.01 56.76
CA ASP A 424 -43.05 -42.52 55.37
C ASP A 424 -42.75 -41.01 55.32
N ARG A 425 -43.37 -40.21 56.20
CA ARG A 425 -43.09 -38.77 56.33
C ARG A 425 -41.66 -38.49 56.79
N LEU A 426 -41.13 -39.28 57.71
CA LEU A 426 -39.73 -39.18 58.16
C LEU A 426 -38.75 -39.44 57.02
N ILE A 427 -39.01 -40.45 56.18
CA ILE A 427 -38.21 -40.74 54.97
C ILE A 427 -38.34 -39.59 53.97
N ALA A 428 -39.57 -39.10 53.73
CA ALA A 428 -39.85 -38.01 52.79
C ALA A 428 -39.13 -36.70 53.16
N SER A 429 -38.93 -36.43 54.45
CA SER A 429 -38.22 -35.23 54.94
C SER A 429 -36.76 -35.15 54.47
N ARG A 430 -36.15 -36.30 54.10
CA ARG A 430 -34.72 -36.47 53.76
C ARG A 430 -33.73 -36.08 54.88
N VAL A 431 -34.22 -35.67 56.05
CA VAL A 431 -33.39 -35.42 57.24
C VAL A 431 -33.01 -36.74 57.89
N PHE A 432 -33.91 -37.73 57.82
CA PHE A 432 -33.75 -39.08 58.38
C PHE A 432 -33.60 -40.15 57.28
N THR A 433 -32.97 -41.26 57.61
CA THR A 433 -32.75 -42.43 56.75
C THR A 433 -32.81 -43.70 57.62
N ASP A 434 -33.00 -44.88 57.03
CA ASP A 434 -33.11 -46.16 57.74
C ASP A 434 -34.21 -46.19 58.82
N VAL A 435 -35.38 -45.64 58.49
CA VAL A 435 -36.53 -45.55 59.40
C VAL A 435 -37.19 -46.93 59.52
N THR A 436 -37.18 -47.51 60.73
CA THR A 436 -37.76 -48.83 61.02
C THR A 436 -38.81 -48.69 62.13
N PRO A 437 -40.11 -48.84 61.82
CA PRO A 437 -41.18 -48.88 62.83
C PRO A 437 -41.24 -50.25 63.50
N SER A 438 -41.35 -50.27 64.82
CA SER A 438 -41.59 -51.45 65.64
C SER A 438 -42.82 -51.24 66.53
N TYR A 439 -43.62 -52.30 66.69
CA TYR A 439 -44.88 -52.27 67.41
C TYR A 439 -44.77 -53.10 68.67
N ASN A 440 -45.15 -52.54 69.81
CA ASN A 440 -45.22 -53.27 71.07
C ASN A 440 -46.68 -53.66 71.36
N ASP A 441 -46.85 -54.82 72.00
CA ASP A 441 -48.18 -55.39 72.28
C ASP A 441 -49.07 -54.44 73.10
N ARG A 442 -50.37 -54.50 72.81
CA ARG A 442 -51.40 -53.70 73.48
C ARG A 442 -51.55 -54.15 74.94
N GLU A 443 -51.31 -53.24 75.89
CA GLU A 443 -51.64 -53.48 77.30
C GLU A 443 -53.15 -53.72 77.47
N GLN A 444 -53.52 -54.77 78.20
CA GLN A 444 -54.92 -55.14 78.45
C GLN A 444 -55.69 -53.96 79.06
N GLY A 445 -56.59 -53.36 78.27
CA GLY A 445 -57.49 -52.27 78.69
C GLY A 445 -57.26 -50.90 78.03
N SER A 446 -56.16 -50.69 77.29
CA SER A 446 -55.94 -49.43 76.54
C SER A 446 -56.53 -49.49 75.13
N THR A 447 -56.99 -48.36 74.57
CA THR A 447 -57.39 -48.22 73.16
C THR A 447 -56.26 -47.80 72.22
N LYS A 448 -55.05 -47.56 72.74
CA LYS A 448 -53.90 -47.05 71.98
C LYS A 448 -52.76 -48.08 71.88
N PHE A 449 -52.00 -48.00 70.78
CA PHE A 449 -50.83 -48.85 70.50
C PHE A 449 -49.54 -48.14 70.86
N LYS A 450 -48.64 -48.81 71.59
CA LYS A 450 -47.28 -48.31 71.84
C LYS A 450 -46.38 -48.67 70.66
N PHE A 451 -45.63 -47.71 70.14
CA PHE A 451 -44.70 -47.92 69.04
C PHE A 451 -43.32 -47.34 69.36
N THR A 452 -42.30 -47.89 68.69
CA THR A 452 -40.93 -47.36 68.68
C THR A 452 -40.45 -47.26 67.22
N ILE A 453 -40.07 -46.07 66.77
CA ILE A 453 -39.44 -45.84 65.46
C ILE A 453 -37.95 -45.58 65.68
N SER A 454 -37.09 -46.38 65.06
CA SER A 454 -35.65 -46.14 65.01
C SER A 454 -35.28 -45.53 63.66
N ALA A 455 -34.49 -44.45 63.65
CA ALA A 455 -34.07 -43.75 62.42
C ALA A 455 -32.66 -43.16 62.55
N LYS A 456 -31.94 -43.02 61.43
CA LYS A 456 -30.61 -42.39 61.37
C LYS A 456 -30.68 -40.97 60.83
N VAL A 457 -29.93 -40.03 61.40
CA VAL A 457 -29.87 -38.65 60.91
C VAL A 457 -28.85 -38.54 59.78
N ARG A 458 -29.32 -38.24 58.57
CA ARG A 458 -28.47 -38.10 57.38
C ARG A 458 -27.98 -36.67 57.16
N SER A 459 -28.82 -35.68 57.44
CA SER A 459 -28.51 -34.28 57.12
C SER A 459 -29.15 -33.33 58.14
N PRO A 460 -28.51 -33.10 59.29
CA PRO A 460 -29.12 -32.36 60.40
C PRO A 460 -29.41 -30.89 60.04
N TYR A 461 -28.62 -30.29 59.15
CA TYR A 461 -28.76 -28.89 58.74
C TYR A 461 -29.70 -28.66 57.53
N LEU A 462 -30.24 -29.72 56.93
CA LEU A 462 -31.15 -29.57 55.80
C LEU A 462 -32.50 -29.03 56.30
N ALA A 463 -32.92 -27.84 55.86
CA ALA A 463 -34.27 -27.36 56.15
C ALA A 463 -35.29 -28.21 55.38
N ALA A 464 -36.00 -29.10 56.08
CA ALA A 464 -37.06 -29.91 55.49
C ALA A 464 -38.20 -28.99 55.02
N LYS A 465 -38.67 -29.21 53.80
CA LYS A 465 -39.82 -28.48 53.25
C LYS A 465 -41.07 -29.26 53.60
N PHE A 466 -41.85 -28.76 54.56
CA PHE A 466 -43.17 -29.27 54.90
C PHE A 466 -44.22 -28.45 54.17
N GLU A 467 -45.29 -29.10 53.71
CA GLU A 467 -46.44 -28.38 53.16
C GLU A 467 -47.09 -27.51 54.27
N PRO A 468 -47.71 -26.36 53.95
CA PRO A 468 -48.26 -25.44 54.95
C PRO A 468 -49.30 -26.07 55.88
N GLU A 469 -49.96 -27.12 55.41
CA GLU A 469 -50.94 -27.90 56.17
C GLU A 469 -50.29 -28.87 57.17
N GLU A 470 -49.02 -29.22 56.97
CA GLU A 470 -48.26 -30.19 57.76
C GLU A 470 -47.24 -29.52 58.69
N ASP A 471 -46.82 -28.29 58.40
CA ASP A 471 -45.98 -27.47 59.27
C ASP A 471 -46.77 -26.97 60.51
N PHE A 472 -46.40 -27.45 61.70
CA PHE A 472 -47.01 -27.01 62.96
C PHE A 472 -46.62 -25.57 63.35
N GLY A 473 -45.58 -25.00 62.74
CA GLY A 473 -45.24 -23.59 62.89
C GLY A 473 -46.24 -22.66 62.20
N VAL A 474 -46.80 -23.08 61.07
CA VAL A 474 -47.77 -22.30 60.28
C VAL A 474 -49.21 -22.66 60.65
N ASN A 475 -49.52 -23.95 60.81
CA ASN A 475 -50.85 -24.45 61.17
C ASN A 475 -50.79 -25.29 62.46
N PRO A 476 -50.94 -24.66 63.65
CA PRO A 476 -50.75 -25.32 64.93
C PRO A 476 -51.81 -26.39 65.18
N LEU A 477 -51.47 -27.39 66.01
CA LEU A 477 -52.34 -28.55 66.31
C LEU A 477 -53.76 -28.15 66.73
N GLY A 478 -53.90 -27.09 67.52
CA GLY A 478 -55.20 -26.61 67.96
C GLY A 478 -56.11 -26.12 66.83
N ARG A 479 -55.55 -25.50 65.78
CA ARG A 479 -56.28 -25.07 64.58
C ARG A 479 -56.70 -26.26 63.72
N ARG A 480 -55.94 -27.36 63.72
CA ARG A 480 -56.30 -28.60 63.00
C ARG A 480 -57.43 -29.37 63.68
N ILE A 481 -57.41 -29.46 65.02
CA ILE A 481 -58.45 -30.20 65.77
C ILE A 481 -59.76 -29.41 65.85
N HIS A 482 -59.70 -28.09 66.03
CA HIS A 482 -60.89 -27.26 66.29
C HIS A 482 -61.27 -26.32 65.13
N GLY A 483 -60.58 -26.39 63.98
CA GLY A 483 -60.81 -25.54 62.81
C GLY A 483 -60.57 -24.06 63.08
N GLU A 484 -61.20 -23.18 62.28
CA GLU A 484 -61.11 -21.71 62.44
C GLU A 484 -61.69 -21.18 63.76
N ARG A 485 -62.40 -22.03 64.53
CA ARG A 485 -62.88 -21.68 65.88
C ARG A 485 -61.76 -21.69 66.93
N TRP A 486 -60.58 -22.19 66.58
CA TRP A 486 -59.43 -22.14 67.45
C TRP A 486 -58.83 -20.72 67.48
N VAL A 487 -58.97 -20.06 68.64
CA VAL A 487 -58.28 -18.80 68.93
C VAL A 487 -57.12 -19.12 69.87
N TRP A 488 -55.89 -18.84 69.42
CA TRP A 488 -54.72 -18.93 70.28
C TRP A 488 -54.87 -17.94 71.44
N LYS A 489 -55.01 -18.45 72.67
CA LYS A 489 -54.95 -17.65 73.89
C LYS A 489 -53.55 -17.84 74.48
N PRO A 490 -52.61 -16.90 74.31
CA PRO A 490 -51.34 -16.98 75.03
C PRO A 490 -51.63 -17.00 76.53
N ARG A 491 -51.12 -18.00 77.25
CA ARG A 491 -51.08 -17.97 78.73
C ARG A 491 -50.04 -16.97 79.26
N TYR A 492 -49.31 -16.31 78.37
CA TYR A 492 -48.24 -15.38 78.68
C TYR A 492 -48.22 -14.27 77.63
N THR A 493 -48.59 -13.05 78.03
CA THR A 493 -48.28 -11.85 77.26
C THR A 493 -46.88 -11.43 77.69
N PRO A 494 -45.85 -11.50 76.83
CA PRO A 494 -44.52 -11.05 77.22
C PRO A 494 -44.58 -9.57 77.60
N PRO A 495 -43.91 -9.13 78.67
CA PRO A 495 -43.89 -7.73 79.06
C PRO A 495 -43.37 -6.90 77.90
N GLN A 496 -44.13 -5.85 77.55
CA GLN A 496 -43.70 -4.86 76.57
C GLN A 496 -42.35 -4.28 77.05
N PRO A 497 -41.29 -4.35 76.23
CA PRO A 497 -39.99 -3.84 76.65
C PRO A 497 -40.11 -2.36 77.02
N PRO A 498 -39.46 -1.90 78.11
CA PRO A 498 -39.59 -0.53 78.58
C PRO A 498 -39.20 0.45 77.47
N ALA A 499 -39.96 1.54 77.36
CA ALA A 499 -39.64 2.67 76.50
C ALA A 499 -38.17 3.06 76.69
N GLN A 500 -37.37 2.89 75.63
CA GLN A 500 -35.99 3.33 75.63
C GLN A 500 -35.97 4.86 75.76
N PRO A 501 -35.16 5.43 76.68
CA PRO A 501 -35.02 6.86 76.78
C PRO A 501 -34.38 7.43 75.51
N GLU A 502 -35.08 8.43 74.96
CA GLU A 502 -34.62 9.34 73.93
C GLU A 502 -33.40 10.13 74.44
N ASN A 503 -32.24 9.93 73.80
CA ASN A 503 -31.24 10.95 73.40
C ASN A 503 -29.82 10.38 73.30
N ALA A 504 -29.42 9.99 72.09
CA ALA A 504 -28.17 10.43 71.47
C ALA A 504 -28.25 10.13 69.96
N THR A 505 -28.28 11.20 69.19
CA THR A 505 -28.66 11.35 67.79
C THR A 505 -27.79 10.54 66.83
N ALA A 506 -28.36 9.58 66.11
CA ALA A 506 -27.80 9.07 64.86
C ALA A 506 -28.80 9.37 63.74
N SER A 507 -28.60 10.52 63.10
CA SER A 507 -29.30 10.95 61.90
C SER A 507 -28.93 10.05 60.71
N THR A 508 -29.97 9.53 60.09
CA THR A 508 -30.16 9.15 58.69
C THR A 508 -29.02 9.44 57.72
N GLY A 509 -28.59 8.42 56.97
CA GLY A 509 -27.73 8.57 55.81
C GLY A 509 -27.50 7.24 55.09
N ALA A 510 -28.44 6.85 54.24
CA ALA A 510 -28.24 5.80 53.25
C ALA A 510 -27.13 6.21 52.26
N ALA A 511 -26.19 5.33 51.94
CA ALA A 511 -25.55 5.26 50.62
C ALA A 511 -24.68 4.01 50.47
N SER A 512 -24.76 3.46 49.27
CA SER A 512 -24.03 2.35 48.70
C SER A 512 -22.49 2.52 48.65
N ALA A 513 -21.81 1.40 48.38
CA ALA A 513 -20.39 1.15 48.00
C ALA A 513 -19.64 2.32 47.30
N PRO A 514 -18.27 2.41 47.26
CA PRO A 514 -17.29 1.30 47.19
C PRO A 514 -15.90 1.55 47.83
N GLY A 515 -14.94 0.62 47.61
CA GLY A 515 -13.53 0.97 47.38
C GLY A 515 -12.55 0.83 48.55
N GLY A 516 -11.85 -0.31 48.62
CA GLY A 516 -10.66 -0.47 49.43
C GLY A 516 -9.42 0.15 48.75
N GLY A 517 -8.73 1.01 49.50
CA GLY A 517 -7.42 1.57 49.17
C GLY A 517 -6.61 1.78 50.44
N THR A 518 -5.42 1.18 50.44
CA THR A 518 -4.52 0.88 51.56
C THR A 518 -3.71 2.11 52.05
N GLN A 519 -3.54 2.24 53.38
CA GLN A 519 -2.38 2.87 54.08
C GLN A 519 -1.69 1.72 54.84
N GLY A 520 -0.39 1.65 55.17
CA GLY A 520 0.82 2.49 55.17
C GLY A 520 1.91 1.63 55.86
N GLY A 521 3.22 1.89 55.88
CA GLY A 521 4.00 3.09 55.59
C GLY A 521 5.50 2.93 55.93
N ALA A 522 6.20 4.08 55.87
CA ALA A 522 7.47 4.52 56.50
C ALA A 522 8.78 3.92 55.93
N ALA A 523 9.92 4.64 55.77
CA ALA A 523 10.42 5.93 56.29
C ALA A 523 11.48 6.58 55.31
N PRO A 524 12.40 7.52 55.69
CA PRO A 524 12.23 8.97 55.58
C PRO A 524 13.34 9.75 54.82
N GLY A 525 13.12 11.06 54.57
CA GLY A 525 14.17 12.09 54.60
C GLY A 525 14.34 13.01 53.37
N GLY A 526 14.14 14.33 53.57
CA GLY A 526 14.84 15.40 52.84
C GLY A 526 14.04 16.35 51.93
N THR A 527 13.69 17.53 52.46
CA THR A 527 13.69 18.92 51.90
C THR A 527 13.93 19.07 50.37
N SER A 528 13.26 19.91 49.55
CA SER A 528 12.86 21.33 49.73
C SER A 528 12.08 21.87 48.50
N VAL A 529 11.04 22.70 48.75
CA VAL A 529 10.73 24.02 48.13
C VAL A 529 10.20 24.16 46.67
N ALA A 530 9.03 24.85 46.60
CA ALA A 530 8.50 25.77 45.57
C ALA A 530 8.07 25.21 44.20
N ALA A 531 7.09 25.76 43.45
CA ALA A 531 6.04 26.76 43.65
C ALA A 531 5.18 26.76 42.36
N ALA A 532 3.91 27.22 42.48
CA ALA A 532 3.05 27.90 41.49
C ALA A 532 2.99 27.38 40.03
N GLY A 533 1.85 27.23 39.36
CA GLY A 533 0.53 27.85 39.51
C GLY A 533 -0.03 28.17 38.11
N GLY A 534 -1.37 28.18 38.00
CA GLY A 534 -2.14 28.78 36.88
C GLY A 534 -2.37 27.85 35.67
N ALA A 535 -3.56 27.33 35.36
CA ALA A 535 -4.88 27.93 35.10
C ALA A 535 -5.05 28.54 33.69
N GLY A 536 -6.14 28.15 33.02
CA GLY A 536 -6.75 28.84 31.87
C GLY A 536 -6.99 27.92 30.66
N THR A 537 -8.18 27.35 30.42
CA THR A 537 -9.45 27.90 29.87
C THR A 537 -9.65 27.73 28.35
N SER A 538 -10.80 27.11 28.04
CA SER A 538 -11.80 27.42 26.99
C SER A 538 -11.65 27.02 25.51
N GLY A 539 -12.77 26.47 24.98
CA GLY A 539 -13.26 26.60 23.60
C GLY A 539 -13.06 25.35 22.73
N GLY A 540 -14.04 24.68 22.11
CA GLY A 540 -15.43 25.05 21.81
C GLY A 540 -15.68 25.08 20.29
N ALA A 541 -16.04 23.92 19.72
CA ALA A 541 -16.85 23.66 18.51
C ALA A 541 -16.51 24.31 17.15
N SER A 542 -16.46 23.48 16.08
CA SER A 542 -17.52 23.40 15.04
C SER A 542 -17.02 22.75 13.75
N ARG A 543 -17.89 21.94 13.15
CA ARG A 543 -17.73 21.15 11.92
C ARG A 543 -18.93 21.46 11.02
N PRO A 544 -18.78 21.57 9.70
CA PRO A 544 -19.92 21.33 8.82
C PRO A 544 -19.63 20.28 7.74
N ALA A 545 -20.72 19.71 7.25
CA ALA A 545 -20.81 18.70 6.21
C ALA A 545 -21.70 19.21 5.05
N GLY A 546 -21.46 18.69 3.84
CA GLY A 546 -22.48 18.39 2.83
C GLY A 546 -22.86 19.48 1.82
N THR A 547 -22.72 19.16 0.53
CA THR A 547 -23.67 19.59 -0.53
C THR A 547 -23.56 18.70 -1.77
N THR A 548 -24.73 18.38 -2.31
CA THR A 548 -25.08 17.50 -3.44
C THR A 548 -25.21 18.32 -4.75
N PRO A 549 -25.07 17.76 -5.96
CA PRO A 549 -25.21 18.50 -7.23
C PRO A 549 -26.64 18.40 -7.83
N PRO A 550 -27.05 19.32 -8.73
CA PRO A 550 -28.20 19.12 -9.59
C PRO A 550 -27.81 18.70 -11.02
N ALA A 551 -28.66 17.83 -11.58
CA ALA A 551 -28.72 17.45 -12.98
C ALA A 551 -29.48 18.49 -13.82
N GLY A 552 -29.12 18.60 -15.11
CA GLY A 552 -29.85 19.39 -16.10
C GLY A 552 -29.81 18.71 -17.47
N ASN A 553 -30.97 18.20 -17.88
CA ASN A 553 -31.27 17.73 -19.23
C ASN A 553 -31.35 18.90 -20.22
N GLY A 554 -30.92 18.66 -21.47
CA GLY A 554 -31.10 19.58 -22.59
C GLY A 554 -30.97 18.86 -23.93
N THR A 555 -32.03 18.19 -24.35
CA THR A 555 -32.31 17.77 -25.73
C THR A 555 -32.53 18.98 -26.64
N GLY A 556 -31.95 18.96 -27.85
CA GLY A 556 -32.20 19.93 -28.90
C GLY A 556 -31.70 19.43 -30.25
N SER A 557 -32.58 18.78 -30.99
CA SER A 557 -32.44 18.43 -32.41
C SER A 557 -32.62 19.67 -33.30
N GLY A 558 -31.95 19.70 -34.45
CA GLY A 558 -32.14 20.69 -35.50
C GLY A 558 -31.39 20.28 -36.77
N ASP A 559 -32.15 19.75 -37.73
CA ASP A 559 -31.76 19.23 -39.04
C ASP A 559 -31.38 20.28 -40.10
N ALA A 560 -30.88 19.75 -41.23
CA ALA A 560 -30.87 20.28 -42.62
C ALA A 560 -29.67 21.17 -43.02
N ALA A 561 -29.03 21.06 -44.20
CA ALA A 561 -29.19 20.27 -45.43
C ALA A 561 -27.86 20.37 -46.23
N SER A 562 -27.35 19.29 -46.82
CA SER A 562 -27.33 18.95 -48.27
C SER A 562 -26.62 19.92 -49.24
N GLU A 563 -25.55 19.45 -49.88
CA GLU A 563 -25.21 19.60 -51.32
C GLU A 563 -24.06 18.60 -51.61
N SER A 564 -24.24 17.54 -52.42
CA SER A 564 -24.16 17.47 -53.90
C SER A 564 -22.81 18.00 -54.43
N GLY A 565 -22.04 17.34 -55.30
CA GLY A 565 -22.17 16.13 -56.11
C GLY A 565 -20.75 15.68 -56.57
N ASN A 566 -20.58 14.44 -57.04
CA ASN A 566 -20.49 14.09 -58.48
C ASN A 566 -19.14 14.54 -59.11
N GLY A 567 -18.28 13.74 -59.74
CA GLY A 567 -18.29 12.35 -60.21
C GLY A 567 -17.12 12.18 -61.22
N ASN A 568 -16.96 10.95 -61.73
CA ASN A 568 -16.15 10.56 -62.91
C ASN A 568 -14.61 10.64 -62.79
N ARG A 569 -13.80 9.88 -63.51
CA ARG A 569 -13.83 8.58 -64.23
C ARG A 569 -12.42 8.49 -64.84
N GLY A 570 -11.80 7.31 -64.86
CA GLY A 570 -10.49 7.11 -65.48
C GLY A 570 -10.08 5.65 -65.49
N ASP A 571 -10.82 4.87 -66.27
CA ASP A 571 -10.56 3.48 -66.62
C ASP A 571 -9.58 3.41 -67.81
N PHE A 572 -8.55 2.56 -67.72
CA PHE A 572 -7.92 1.88 -68.86
C PHE A 572 -7.29 0.57 -68.36
N GLY A 573 -7.98 -0.53 -68.62
CA GLY A 573 -7.56 -1.87 -68.26
C GLY A 573 -6.59 -2.57 -69.23
N ARG A 574 -6.20 -3.79 -68.83
CA ARG A 574 -5.89 -4.90 -69.76
C ARG A 574 -6.06 -6.26 -69.05
N THR A 575 -7.17 -6.94 -69.38
CA THR A 575 -7.39 -8.39 -69.63
C THR A 575 -6.29 -9.37 -69.15
N GLY A 576 -6.49 -10.46 -68.40
CA GLY A 576 -7.53 -11.49 -68.17
C GLY A 576 -6.79 -12.86 -67.99
N PRO A 577 -7.41 -14.06 -67.81
CA PRO A 577 -8.76 -14.43 -67.36
C PRO A 577 -8.86 -15.62 -66.34
N ARG A 578 -10.05 -15.77 -65.71
CA ARG A 578 -10.77 -17.02 -65.29
C ARG A 578 -10.13 -17.94 -64.22
N THR A 579 -10.77 -18.53 -63.21
CA THR A 579 -12.15 -18.96 -62.84
C THR A 579 -12.03 -19.40 -61.35
N ARG A 580 -13.01 -19.36 -60.43
CA ARG A 580 -14.22 -20.20 -60.37
C ARG A 580 -15.00 -19.85 -59.08
N THR A 581 -16.32 -19.83 -59.22
CA THR A 581 -17.47 -19.81 -58.28
C THR A 581 -17.30 -20.22 -56.81
N ALA A 582 -18.00 -19.46 -55.94
CA ALA A 582 -18.40 -19.73 -54.54
C ALA A 582 -19.43 -20.91 -54.44
N PRO A 583 -19.81 -21.41 -53.24
CA PRO A 583 -20.77 -20.67 -52.39
C PRO A 583 -20.74 -20.91 -50.85
N ASN A 584 -21.40 -19.97 -50.17
CA ASN A 584 -22.26 -20.08 -48.98
C ASN A 584 -21.73 -20.29 -47.54
N ILE A 585 -22.20 -19.34 -46.73
CA ILE A 585 -22.29 -19.24 -45.28
C ILE A 585 -23.43 -20.13 -44.75
N PRO A 586 -23.35 -20.61 -43.49
CA PRO A 586 -24.50 -20.52 -42.60
C PRO A 586 -24.18 -19.78 -41.29
N THR A 587 -25.23 -19.16 -40.76
CA THR A 587 -25.29 -18.16 -39.69
C THR A 587 -25.41 -18.80 -38.28
N ALA A 588 -24.95 -18.03 -37.28
CA ALA A 588 -25.36 -17.97 -35.87
C ALA A 588 -24.79 -18.98 -34.84
N ALA A 589 -24.06 -18.48 -33.83
CA ALA A 589 -24.58 -18.34 -32.45
C ALA A 589 -23.51 -17.80 -31.46
N GLN A 590 -23.89 -16.72 -30.76
CA GLN A 590 -23.61 -16.32 -29.37
C GLN A 590 -22.27 -16.61 -28.64
N SER A 591 -21.72 -15.49 -28.15
CA SER A 591 -21.18 -15.27 -26.78
C SER A 591 -19.80 -15.79 -26.37
N GLY A 592 -18.89 -14.84 -26.12
CA GLY A 592 -18.12 -14.79 -24.86
C GLY A 592 -16.58 -14.80 -24.96
N SER A 593 -15.97 -13.62 -24.73
CA SER A 593 -14.65 -13.43 -24.10
C SER A 593 -13.40 -13.99 -24.82
N GLY A 594 -12.84 -13.23 -25.77
CA GLY A 594 -11.58 -13.54 -26.44
C GLY A 594 -10.38 -12.71 -25.94
N GLY A 595 -9.45 -13.35 -25.23
CA GLY A 595 -8.03 -12.98 -25.29
C GLY A 595 -7.36 -13.67 -26.50
N PRO A 596 -6.23 -13.18 -27.02
CA PRO A 596 -5.61 -13.75 -28.21
C PRO A 596 -5.08 -15.17 -27.93
N ARG A 597 -5.70 -16.17 -28.56
CA ARG A 597 -5.20 -17.55 -28.61
C ARG A 597 -3.99 -17.57 -29.55
N VAL A 598 -2.83 -18.00 -29.05
CA VAL A 598 -1.64 -18.23 -29.90
C VAL A 598 -1.95 -19.43 -30.80
N GLU A 599 -2.04 -19.20 -32.10
CA GLU A 599 -2.18 -20.27 -33.10
C GLU A 599 -0.92 -21.16 -33.08
N VAL A 600 -1.10 -22.43 -32.74
CA VAL A 600 -0.07 -23.46 -32.86
C VAL A 600 0.20 -23.66 -34.36
N PRO A 601 1.44 -23.49 -34.85
CA PRO A 601 1.73 -23.62 -36.27
C PRO A 601 1.50 -25.06 -36.77
N PRO A 602 1.11 -25.25 -38.04
CA PRO A 602 0.89 -26.58 -38.60
C PRO A 602 2.18 -27.40 -38.57
N LEU A 603 2.05 -28.67 -38.17
CA LEU A 603 3.15 -29.63 -38.07
C LEU A 603 3.74 -29.86 -39.48
N LEU A 604 4.99 -29.45 -39.68
CA LEU A 604 5.75 -29.81 -40.89
C LEU A 604 5.94 -31.32 -40.93
N THR A 605 5.61 -31.93 -42.06
CA THR A 605 5.78 -33.37 -42.25
C THR A 605 7.27 -33.73 -42.36
N PRO A 606 7.69 -34.96 -42.01
CA PRO A 606 9.10 -35.36 -42.09
C PRO A 606 9.70 -35.19 -43.50
N GLU A 607 8.87 -35.30 -44.53
CA GLU A 607 9.26 -35.14 -45.93
C GLU A 607 9.55 -33.67 -46.29
N GLU A 608 8.79 -32.73 -45.74
CA GLU A 608 9.05 -31.29 -45.91
C GLU A 608 10.32 -30.85 -45.18
N ILE A 609 10.61 -31.43 -44.01
CA ILE A 609 11.83 -31.12 -43.24
C ILE A 609 13.10 -31.54 -43.99
N ALA A 610 13.05 -32.63 -44.76
CA ALA A 610 14.20 -33.08 -45.56
C ALA A 610 14.57 -32.10 -46.70
N GLN A 611 13.58 -31.40 -47.25
CA GLN A 611 13.75 -30.50 -48.40
C GLN A 611 14.09 -29.05 -48.02
N LEU A 612 14.10 -28.69 -46.73
CA LEU A 612 14.37 -27.31 -46.29
C LEU A 612 15.82 -26.88 -46.56
N SER A 613 15.97 -25.67 -47.12
CA SER A 613 17.25 -24.99 -47.26
C SER A 613 17.80 -24.60 -45.87
N HIS A 614 19.13 -24.39 -45.75
CA HIS A 614 19.74 -24.03 -44.46
C HIS A 614 19.16 -22.73 -43.87
N ALA A 615 18.83 -21.74 -44.70
CA ALA A 615 18.22 -20.48 -44.27
C ALA A 615 16.77 -20.67 -43.79
N ASP A 616 16.00 -21.53 -44.48
CA ASP A 616 14.62 -21.82 -44.09
C ASP A 616 14.55 -22.69 -42.82
N ALA A 617 15.51 -23.59 -42.64
CA ALA A 617 15.67 -24.38 -41.41
C ALA A 617 15.99 -23.47 -40.20
N GLN A 618 16.83 -22.45 -40.36
CA GLN A 618 17.09 -21.46 -39.30
C GLN A 618 15.85 -20.65 -38.93
N LYS A 619 15.06 -20.24 -39.93
CA LYS A 619 13.81 -19.49 -39.71
C LYS A 619 12.74 -20.35 -39.04
N ALA A 620 12.64 -21.64 -39.41
CA ALA A 620 11.77 -22.59 -38.75
C ALA A 620 12.19 -22.84 -37.30
N MET A 621 13.49 -22.96 -37.02
CA MET A 621 14.02 -23.13 -35.65
C MET A 621 13.69 -21.94 -34.74
N LEU A 622 13.87 -20.71 -35.21
CA LEU A 622 13.56 -19.50 -34.42
C LEU A 622 12.07 -19.42 -34.07
N ARG A 623 11.19 -19.85 -34.98
CA ARG A 623 9.75 -19.94 -34.71
C ARG A 623 9.42 -21.02 -33.69
N LEU A 624 10.04 -22.20 -33.78
CA LEU A 624 9.83 -23.28 -32.79
C LEU A 624 10.32 -22.89 -31.39
N ILE A 625 11.42 -22.13 -31.28
CA ILE A 625 11.90 -21.60 -29.99
C ILE A 625 10.89 -20.61 -29.40
N SER A 626 10.34 -19.69 -30.21
CA SER A 626 9.34 -18.72 -29.72
C SER A 626 8.06 -19.37 -29.21
N VAL A 627 7.67 -20.51 -29.77
CA VAL A 627 6.47 -21.25 -29.34
C VAL A 627 6.77 -22.12 -28.12
N LYS A 628 7.97 -22.70 -28.00
CA LYS A 628 8.39 -23.52 -26.85
C LYS A 628 8.37 -22.74 -25.52
N ASP A 629 8.71 -21.45 -25.57
CA ASP A 629 8.77 -20.58 -24.39
C ASP A 629 7.39 -20.06 -23.95
N SER A 630 6.32 -20.41 -24.66
CA SER A 630 4.95 -20.02 -24.30
C SER A 630 4.41 -20.89 -23.13
N PRO A 631 3.84 -20.27 -22.08
CA PRO A 631 3.41 -20.97 -20.85
C PRO A 631 2.09 -21.75 -20.98
N GLN A 632 1.48 -21.80 -22.17
CA GLN A 632 0.13 -22.36 -22.40
C GLN A 632 0.10 -23.69 -23.16
N LEU A 633 1.25 -24.34 -23.42
CA LEU A 633 1.30 -25.62 -24.14
C LEU A 633 1.07 -26.83 -23.22
N SER A 634 0.29 -27.80 -23.70
CA SER A 634 0.12 -29.11 -23.05
C SER A 634 1.42 -29.94 -23.10
N GLU A 635 1.57 -30.95 -22.22
CA GLU A 635 2.78 -31.79 -22.19
C GLU A 635 2.99 -32.58 -23.49
N ASP A 636 1.92 -33.05 -24.11
CA ASP A 636 1.99 -33.80 -25.37
C ASP A 636 2.47 -32.92 -26.52
N GLU A 637 1.99 -31.68 -26.61
CA GLU A 637 2.43 -30.70 -27.61
C GLU A 637 3.90 -30.31 -27.44
N ARG A 638 4.35 -30.17 -26.19
CA ARG A 638 5.77 -29.90 -25.88
C ARG A 638 6.68 -31.04 -26.33
N LYS A 639 6.24 -32.29 -26.16
CA LYS A 639 7.01 -33.45 -26.58
C LYS A 639 7.13 -33.49 -28.11
N THR A 640 6.02 -33.30 -28.84
CA THR A 640 6.04 -33.26 -30.30
C THR A 640 6.88 -32.09 -30.85
N LEU A 641 6.83 -30.93 -30.20
CA LEU A 641 7.61 -29.76 -30.61
C LEU A 641 9.12 -29.97 -30.38
N ASN A 642 9.48 -30.69 -29.31
CA ASN A 642 10.87 -31.02 -29.01
C ASN A 642 11.44 -32.06 -29.99
N GLU A 643 10.62 -33.04 -30.41
CA GLU A 643 11.00 -34.00 -31.45
C GLU A 643 11.22 -33.31 -32.81
N GLN A 644 10.34 -32.38 -33.18
CA GLN A 644 10.52 -31.56 -34.39
C GLN A 644 11.75 -30.65 -34.32
N TYR A 645 11.98 -30.02 -33.17
CA TYR A 645 13.17 -29.19 -32.94
C TYR A 645 14.47 -29.99 -33.15
N GLN A 646 14.53 -31.23 -32.64
CA GLN A 646 15.68 -32.10 -32.85
C GLN A 646 15.84 -32.53 -34.32
N ALA A 647 14.74 -32.80 -35.03
CA ALA A 647 14.78 -33.13 -36.45
C ALA A 647 15.31 -31.98 -37.31
N VAL A 648 14.87 -30.74 -37.05
CA VAL A 648 15.34 -29.54 -37.75
C VAL A 648 16.80 -29.23 -37.43
N LEU A 649 17.22 -29.39 -36.17
CA LEU A 649 18.63 -29.24 -35.77
C LEU A 649 19.56 -30.23 -36.48
N LYS A 650 19.12 -31.49 -36.59
CA LYS A 650 19.88 -32.53 -37.29
C LYS A 650 20.05 -32.17 -38.77
N ARG A 651 18.97 -31.72 -39.44
CA ARG A 651 19.03 -31.29 -40.84
C ARG A 651 19.92 -30.07 -41.04
N MET A 652 19.87 -29.08 -40.14
CA MET A 652 20.72 -27.88 -40.23
C MET A 652 22.20 -28.25 -40.11
N ARG A 653 22.55 -29.22 -39.25
CA ARG A 653 23.92 -29.73 -39.13
C ARG A 653 24.37 -30.47 -40.39
N GLU A 654 23.49 -31.22 -41.03
CA GLU A 654 23.75 -31.92 -42.30
C GLU A 654 23.79 -30.97 -43.51
N ALA A 655 23.10 -29.83 -43.46
CA ALA A 655 23.05 -28.82 -44.51
C ALA A 655 24.16 -27.75 -44.40
N ALA A 656 24.98 -27.78 -43.35
CA ALA A 656 26.05 -26.81 -43.15
C ALA A 656 27.14 -27.01 -44.22
N PRO A 657 27.56 -25.96 -44.94
CA PRO A 657 28.60 -26.08 -45.95
C PRO A 657 29.91 -26.50 -45.28
N VAL A 658 30.50 -27.60 -45.76
CA VAL A 658 31.85 -28.03 -45.39
C VAL A 658 32.80 -26.88 -45.77
N ARG A 659 33.42 -26.28 -44.77
CA ARG A 659 34.50 -25.31 -44.97
C ARG A 659 35.74 -26.10 -45.40
N ASP A 660 36.02 -26.09 -46.71
CA ASP A 660 37.36 -26.34 -47.23
C ASP A 660 38.29 -25.15 -46.91
#